data_AF-A0A6P4YXF4-F1
#
_entry.id   AF-A0A6P4YXF4-F1
#
_cell.length_a   1.000
_cell.length_b   1.000
_cell.length_c   1.000
_cell.angle_alpha   90.00
_cell.angle_beta   90.00
_cell.angle_gamma   90.00
#
_symmetry.space_group_name_H-M   'P 1'
#
loop_
_entity.id
_entity.type
_entity.pdbx_description
1 polymer ?
#
loop_
_entity_poly.entity_id
_entity_poly.type
_entity_poly.pdbx_seq_one_letter_code
_entity_poly.pdbx_strand_id
1 'polypeptide(L)'
;MGRQFGSLWPVFALSAISIQIVGVVHADIPEVSVRALKDSLQGPFGVIRHHLTNPSGKAAARTHIKDVFEEYGLEVTVQNFTGPGGNLDERGTNIIGVKRGKLNGTSGDKIVAVGAHYDTVSNSPGVNDDGSGMAALLEIVRVMTSCSQQNYTTIFVAFDKSEVHGVSPLDVSINPCQTKLGSDDFVCSWLLPFLQSSGGPEFQGIFMLETIMNYDPRTYVQYFPERFQVMYPNAYLDSTTANMSGNFLMLIHKPDEAELVTALQQTWAETTQEPAAAKLLDVTVQSEGRAAAGSYIFGPSDCLPFWAKAPYFRCVSLTDTANYRGTMRQCYHNPCDNVTSITDEKLTFLAKVTNAVVQTTLRLAQVNMDSCSADLCLDYHDQCPDWAAAGECGRNEGYMLGACRKSCDTCAQDFCMDYYHRCEDWAADGECDQNPRYMMVACRLSCNACEVPTTPTGCKDDNALCPAWASDGECETNPTWMLDSCQLSCGSCAVECKPGFKGYRGKCEASRTYKLSIRLKSRPFSDALRKNQSTEYVALAAEVTDTVQDLFRISNISEVFQGATVLGFRAGSVITDLKVHILQSAEEGQEEVIAAFREALEYKNGTELNIDLNLFDVTDMDECAAPQHNDCSDKASCTNTVGSFTCQCRDGYEDQSAARGDNPGRVCVVPAGKSKAVWIAVACGVLLACIVVGVVIYKRRQRKNAEQEAIIQGDREAIIQEPFEDAHSSPARSTPIQLGRMS
;
A
#
# COMPACT_ATOMS: atom_id res chain seq x y z
N MET A 1 67.01 -38.76 -32.92
CA MET A 1 65.86 -39.69 -33.03
C MET A 1 65.18 -39.78 -31.67
N GLY A 2 63.88 -39.51 -31.60
CA GLY A 2 62.98 -39.92 -30.49
C GLY A 2 62.94 -39.05 -29.22
N ARG A 3 61.79 -38.41 -28.96
CA ARG A 3 61.41 -37.63 -27.76
C ARG A 3 61.02 -38.54 -26.57
N GLN A 4 61.19 -38.07 -25.34
CA GLN A 4 60.14 -38.09 -24.31
C GLN A 4 60.44 -37.10 -23.16
N PHE A 5 59.41 -36.35 -22.77
CA PHE A 5 59.36 -35.41 -21.64
C PHE A 5 59.02 -36.16 -20.34
N GLY A 6 59.60 -35.72 -19.22
CA GLY A 6 59.18 -36.13 -17.87
C GLY A 6 59.62 -35.08 -16.85
N SER A 7 58.68 -34.26 -16.38
CA SER A 7 58.87 -33.20 -15.40
C SER A 7 58.42 -33.63 -14.00
N LEU A 8 59.24 -33.28 -13.01
CA LEU A 8 59.10 -33.43 -11.56
C LEU A 8 57.96 -32.58 -10.98
N TRP A 9 57.13 -33.13 -10.08
CA TRP A 9 56.34 -32.40 -9.09
C TRP A 9 56.33 -33.16 -7.73
N PRO A 10 56.52 -32.49 -6.58
CA PRO A 10 56.49 -33.12 -5.26
C PRO A 10 55.10 -33.08 -4.61
N VAL A 11 54.93 -34.00 -3.66
CA VAL A 11 53.74 -34.30 -2.87
C VAL A 11 53.44 -33.19 -1.84
N PHE A 12 52.24 -32.62 -1.91
CA PHE A 12 51.57 -31.96 -0.78
C PHE A 12 50.16 -32.53 -0.67
N ALA A 13 49.92 -33.39 0.33
CA ALA A 13 48.59 -33.82 0.70
C ALA A 13 48.03 -32.84 1.75
N LEU A 14 47.32 -31.82 1.27
CA LEU A 14 46.37 -31.06 2.07
C LEU A 14 45.00 -31.68 1.84
N SER A 15 44.47 -32.38 2.85
CA SER A 15 43.05 -32.70 2.92
C SER A 15 42.27 -31.41 3.18
N ALA A 16 42.02 -30.65 2.12
CA ALA A 16 41.01 -29.61 2.12
C ALA A 16 39.63 -30.31 2.11
N ILE A 17 39.00 -30.38 3.28
CA ILE A 17 37.55 -30.50 3.31
C ILE A 17 37.04 -29.16 2.78
N SER A 18 36.73 -29.14 1.49
CA SER A 18 35.97 -28.05 0.87
C SER A 18 34.59 -28.05 1.50
N ILE A 19 34.40 -27.24 2.56
CA ILE A 19 33.06 -26.80 2.93
C ILE A 19 32.66 -25.81 1.82
N GLN A 20 31.98 -26.32 0.79
CA GLN A 20 31.13 -25.48 -0.02
C GLN A 20 30.01 -24.99 0.89
N ILE A 21 30.20 -23.84 1.54
CA ILE A 21 29.06 -23.06 1.99
C ILE A 21 28.47 -22.47 0.72
N VAL A 22 27.54 -23.22 0.12
CA VAL A 22 26.58 -22.66 -0.82
C VAL A 22 25.92 -21.50 -0.07
N GLY A 23 26.03 -20.29 -0.62
CA GLY A 23 25.20 -19.17 -0.20
C GLY A 23 23.75 -19.57 -0.46
N VAL A 24 23.11 -20.18 0.53
CA VAL A 24 21.68 -20.43 0.51
C VAL A 24 21.05 -19.12 0.96
N VAL A 25 20.77 -18.25 -0.02
CA VAL A 25 19.61 -17.36 0.12
C VAL A 25 18.44 -18.32 0.24
N HIS A 26 17.96 -18.55 1.46
CA HIS A 26 16.83 -19.44 1.69
C HIS A 26 15.60 -18.73 1.13
N ALA A 27 15.02 -19.27 0.06
CA ALA A 27 13.88 -18.71 -0.66
C ALA A 27 12.60 -18.58 0.21
N ASP A 28 12.65 -19.06 1.46
CA ASP A 28 11.51 -19.26 2.35
C ASP A 28 11.48 -18.27 3.54
N ILE A 29 12.40 -17.30 3.60
CA ILE A 29 12.36 -16.22 4.61
C ILE A 29 11.84 -14.94 3.95
N PRO A 30 10.87 -14.22 4.56
CA PRO A 30 10.43 -12.93 4.05
C PRO A 30 11.59 -11.95 3.97
N GLU A 31 11.76 -11.30 2.82
CA GLU A 31 12.73 -10.21 2.70
C GLU A 31 12.34 -9.03 3.58
N VAL A 32 13.34 -8.23 3.96
CA VAL A 32 13.13 -6.95 4.63
C VAL A 32 12.36 -6.00 3.70
N SER A 33 11.21 -5.53 4.16
CA SER A 33 10.28 -4.69 3.40
C SER A 33 10.62 -3.21 3.58
N VAL A 34 11.14 -2.60 2.50
CA VAL A 34 11.35 -1.14 2.41
C VAL A 34 10.05 -0.38 2.69
N ARG A 35 8.91 -0.93 2.25
CA ARG A 35 7.59 -0.35 2.50
C ARG A 35 7.23 -0.38 3.98
N ALA A 36 7.41 -1.50 4.67
CA ALA A 36 7.13 -1.61 6.10
C ALA A 36 8.00 -0.65 6.94
N LEU A 37 9.27 -0.50 6.57
CA LEU A 37 10.17 0.48 7.18
C LEU A 37 9.65 1.91 6.96
N LYS A 38 9.26 2.25 5.73
CA LYS A 38 8.72 3.57 5.39
C LYS A 38 7.41 3.87 6.13
N ASP A 39 6.49 2.92 6.17
CA ASP A 39 5.18 3.07 6.83
C ASP A 39 5.35 3.27 8.34
N SER A 40 6.28 2.53 8.96
CA SER A 40 6.64 2.72 10.38
C SER A 40 7.17 4.14 10.65
N LEU A 41 8.05 4.64 9.77
CA LEU A 41 8.64 5.97 9.87
C LEU A 41 7.67 7.12 9.57
N GLN A 42 6.70 6.91 8.67
CA GLN A 42 5.69 7.93 8.34
C GLN A 42 4.49 7.91 9.31
N GLY A 43 4.25 6.79 9.98
CA GLY A 43 3.19 6.61 10.96
C GLY A 43 3.66 6.82 12.40
N PRO A 44 3.73 5.76 13.22
CA PRO A 44 3.96 5.87 14.67
C PRO A 44 5.30 6.50 15.04
N PHE A 45 6.32 6.37 14.18
CA PHE A 45 7.65 6.94 14.40
C PHE A 45 7.89 8.26 13.64
N GLY A 46 6.85 8.80 12.98
CA GLY A 46 6.87 10.09 12.27
C GLY A 46 6.48 11.29 13.12
N VAL A 47 6.10 11.06 14.39
CA VAL A 47 5.54 12.05 15.30
C VAL A 47 6.40 12.20 16.56
N ILE A 48 6.28 13.32 17.27
CA ILE A 48 6.96 13.54 18.54
C ILE A 48 6.49 12.49 19.57
N ARG A 49 7.41 11.81 20.27
CA ARG A 49 7.11 10.78 21.29
C ARG A 49 7.72 11.15 22.65
N HIS A 50 7.63 12.43 23.00
CA HIS A 50 8.16 12.97 24.24
C HIS A 50 7.12 12.95 25.36
N HIS A 51 7.55 12.60 26.57
CA HIS A 51 6.68 12.35 27.72
C HIS A 51 5.92 13.58 28.25
N LEU A 52 6.40 14.81 28.02
CA LEU A 52 5.70 16.04 28.44
C LEU A 52 4.98 16.75 27.30
N THR A 53 5.57 16.77 26.11
CA THR A 53 5.08 17.58 24.99
C THR A 53 4.18 16.80 24.04
N ASN A 54 4.29 15.47 24.01
CA ASN A 54 3.35 14.60 23.31
C ASN A 54 3.15 13.24 24.00
N PRO A 55 2.61 13.22 25.24
CA PRO A 55 2.37 11.98 25.99
C PRO A 55 1.41 11.02 25.29
N SER A 56 0.45 11.53 24.52
CA SER A 56 -0.50 10.71 23.74
C SER A 56 0.20 10.02 22.56
N GLY A 57 1.00 10.75 21.78
CA GLY A 57 1.80 10.17 20.69
C GLY A 57 2.78 9.10 21.19
N LYS A 58 3.42 9.35 22.34
CA LYS A 58 4.28 8.38 23.02
C LYS A 58 3.50 7.12 23.45
N ALA A 59 2.32 7.30 24.03
CA ALA A 59 1.48 6.18 24.45
C ALA A 59 0.96 5.36 23.26
N ALA A 60 0.63 6.03 22.14
CA ALA A 60 0.24 5.37 20.90
C ALA A 60 1.39 4.54 20.32
N ALA A 61 2.60 5.11 20.24
CA ALA A 61 3.78 4.37 19.79
C ALA A 61 4.06 3.14 20.68
N ARG A 62 4.01 3.30 22.01
CA ARG A 62 4.17 2.19 22.96
C ARG A 62 3.13 1.08 22.75
N THR A 63 1.88 1.47 22.55
CA THR A 63 0.77 0.52 22.33
C THR A 63 0.98 -0.23 21.01
N HIS A 64 1.34 0.49 19.94
CA HIS A 64 1.65 -0.09 18.66
C HIS A 64 2.81 -1.10 18.74
N ILE A 65 3.91 -0.78 19.42
CA ILE A 65 5.04 -1.70 19.62
C ILE A 65 4.61 -2.97 20.35
N LYS A 66 3.85 -2.81 21.45
CA LYS A 66 3.32 -3.94 22.22
C LYS A 66 2.44 -4.83 21.37
N ASP A 67 1.52 -4.23 20.61
CA ASP A 67 0.57 -4.95 19.77
C ASP A 67 1.30 -5.73 18.68
N VAL A 68 2.28 -5.11 18.01
CA VAL A 68 3.13 -5.78 17.00
C VAL A 68 3.89 -6.96 17.61
N PHE A 69 4.50 -6.80 18.79
CA PHE A 69 5.21 -7.91 19.44
C PHE A 69 4.27 -9.07 19.77
N GLU A 70 3.07 -8.79 20.28
CA GLU A 70 2.09 -9.83 20.60
C GLU A 70 1.48 -10.47 19.35
N GLU A 71 1.24 -9.70 18.29
CA GLU A 71 0.72 -10.18 17.00
C GLU A 71 1.69 -11.18 16.35
N TYR A 72 2.99 -10.93 16.45
CA TYR A 72 4.03 -11.84 15.99
C TYR A 72 4.37 -12.96 16.99
N GLY A 73 3.52 -13.17 18.00
CA GLY A 73 3.58 -14.31 18.91
C GLY A 73 4.73 -14.27 19.92
N LEU A 74 5.27 -13.08 20.21
CA LEU A 74 6.27 -12.92 21.27
C LEU A 74 5.60 -12.95 22.65
N GLU A 75 6.33 -13.48 23.65
CA GLU A 75 5.96 -13.30 25.04
C GLU A 75 6.30 -11.86 25.46
N VAL A 76 5.28 -11.03 25.69
CA VAL A 76 5.49 -9.59 25.93
C VAL A 76 5.41 -9.23 27.41
N THR A 77 6.43 -8.53 27.88
CA THR A 77 6.47 -7.88 29.19
C THR A 77 6.46 -6.36 29.03
N VAL A 78 5.53 -5.71 29.72
CA VAL A 78 5.49 -4.24 29.88
C VAL A 78 6.20 -3.89 31.18
N GLN A 79 7.44 -3.39 31.10
CA GLN A 79 8.24 -3.02 32.27
C GLN A 79 8.03 -1.55 32.60
N ASN A 80 7.30 -1.27 33.68
CA ASN A 80 7.17 0.09 34.22
C ASN A 80 8.28 0.40 35.21
N PHE A 81 8.87 1.59 35.10
CA PHE A 81 9.88 2.09 36.02
C PHE A 81 9.65 3.56 36.37
N THR A 82 10.34 4.05 37.38
CA THR A 82 10.27 5.45 37.82
C THR A 82 11.66 5.94 38.11
N GLY A 83 12.02 7.10 37.54
CA GLY A 83 13.31 7.74 37.71
C GLY A 83 13.70 8.05 39.17
N PRO A 84 14.93 8.55 39.38
CA PRO A 84 15.54 8.69 40.71
C PRO A 84 14.78 9.63 41.66
N GLY A 85 14.04 10.61 41.14
CA GLY A 85 13.29 11.60 41.91
C GLY A 85 11.89 11.15 42.32
N GLY A 86 11.39 10.02 41.81
CA GLY A 86 10.07 9.49 42.15
C GLY A 86 8.88 10.30 41.58
N ASN A 87 9.16 11.30 40.73
CA ASN A 87 8.16 12.16 40.13
C ASN A 87 7.37 11.45 39.04
N LEU A 88 6.11 11.86 38.82
CA LEU A 88 5.26 11.31 37.76
C LEU A 88 5.86 11.54 36.36
N ASP A 89 6.54 12.67 36.17
CA ASP A 89 7.20 13.05 34.91
C ASP A 89 8.42 12.17 34.58
N GLU A 90 8.95 11.44 35.57
CA GLU A 90 10.09 10.54 35.43
C GLU A 90 9.69 9.07 35.24
N ARG A 91 8.39 8.77 35.10
CA ARG A 91 7.93 7.42 34.78
C ARG A 91 8.24 7.07 33.33
N GLY A 92 8.70 5.84 33.12
CA GLY A 92 8.92 5.28 31.80
C GLY A 92 8.42 3.85 31.72
N THR A 93 8.26 3.37 30.49
CA THR A 93 7.79 2.01 30.22
C THR A 93 8.54 1.37 29.06
N ASN A 94 9.35 0.36 29.34
CA ASN A 94 9.93 -0.47 28.28
C ASN A 94 8.91 -1.51 27.79
N ILE A 95 9.03 -1.90 26.53
CA ILE A 95 8.29 -3.04 25.96
C ILE A 95 9.30 -4.11 25.56
N ILE A 96 9.14 -5.30 26.12
CA ILE A 96 10.10 -6.40 25.97
C ILE A 96 9.37 -7.60 25.38
N GLY A 97 9.78 -8.06 24.20
CA GLY A 97 9.26 -9.25 23.54
C GLY A 97 10.28 -10.38 23.58
N VAL A 98 9.85 -11.58 23.98
CA VAL A 98 10.72 -12.76 24.06
C VAL A 98 10.24 -13.85 23.10
N LYS A 99 11.13 -14.28 22.20
CA LYS A 99 10.95 -15.49 21.38
C LYS A 99 11.76 -16.62 22.00
N ARG A 100 11.09 -17.61 22.57
CA ARG A 100 11.74 -18.72 23.30
C ARG A 100 12.43 -19.69 22.34
N GLY A 101 13.66 -20.11 22.69
CA GLY A 101 14.35 -21.20 22.00
C GLY A 101 14.06 -22.57 22.61
N LYS A 102 14.45 -23.65 21.91
CA LYS A 102 14.33 -25.04 22.39
C LYS A 102 15.08 -25.28 23.72
N LEU A 103 16.15 -24.53 23.97
CA LEU A 103 16.97 -24.67 25.19
C LEU A 103 16.55 -23.73 26.32
N ASN A 104 15.48 -22.95 26.14
CA ASN A 104 14.96 -22.04 27.15
C ASN A 104 14.74 -22.72 28.51
N GLY A 105 15.09 -22.04 29.59
CA GLY A 105 14.99 -22.55 30.96
C GLY A 105 16.12 -23.49 31.38
N THR A 106 17.13 -23.66 30.51
CA THR A 106 18.33 -24.46 30.82
C THR A 106 19.58 -23.57 30.77
N SER A 107 20.64 -23.98 31.47
CA SER A 107 21.95 -23.32 31.40
C SER A 107 22.62 -23.44 30.01
N GLY A 108 22.06 -24.24 29.11
CA GLY A 108 22.54 -24.41 27.73
C GLY A 108 21.97 -23.39 26.75
N ASP A 109 21.01 -22.56 27.15
CA ASP A 109 20.50 -21.47 26.31
C ASP A 109 21.56 -20.37 26.13
N LYS A 110 21.50 -19.67 25.00
CA LYS A 110 22.41 -18.59 24.61
C LYS A 110 21.63 -17.40 24.05
N ILE A 111 21.32 -16.45 24.90
CA ILE A 111 20.39 -15.37 24.56
C ILE A 111 21.09 -14.30 23.72
N VAL A 112 20.50 -13.96 22.58
CA VAL A 112 20.84 -12.76 21.79
C VAL A 112 19.69 -11.76 21.86
N ALA A 113 20.00 -10.47 21.88
CA ALA A 113 19.00 -9.41 21.92
C ALA A 113 19.18 -8.35 20.83
N VAL A 114 18.10 -7.66 20.49
CA VAL A 114 18.08 -6.47 19.63
C VAL A 114 17.25 -5.39 20.32
N GLY A 115 17.71 -4.15 20.34
CA GLY A 115 16.98 -3.04 20.96
C GLY A 115 17.15 -1.70 20.25
N ALA A 116 16.19 -0.82 20.50
CA ALA A 116 16.12 0.58 20.05
C ALA A 116 15.28 1.39 21.06
N HIS A 117 15.36 2.71 21.03
CA HIS A 117 14.52 3.55 21.90
C HIS A 117 13.37 4.21 21.12
N TYR A 118 12.19 4.30 21.75
CA TYR A 118 11.01 4.85 21.08
C TYR A 118 10.65 6.26 21.53
N ASP A 119 11.26 6.80 22.59
CA ASP A 119 11.03 8.18 23.01
C ASP A 119 11.84 9.17 22.17
N THR A 120 11.38 10.42 22.14
CA THR A 120 12.07 11.52 21.45
C THR A 120 12.31 12.68 22.43
N VAL A 121 13.19 13.61 22.05
CA VAL A 121 13.24 14.94 22.67
C VAL A 121 11.96 15.74 22.39
N SER A 122 11.77 16.81 23.17
CA SER A 122 10.49 17.55 23.25
C SER A 122 9.97 18.17 21.95
N ASN A 123 10.85 18.56 21.03
CA ASN A 123 10.51 19.32 19.82
C ASN A 123 11.05 18.68 18.53
N SER A 124 11.32 17.37 18.56
CA SER A 124 11.77 16.61 17.39
C SER A 124 10.85 15.42 17.18
N PRO A 125 10.32 15.20 15.97
CA PRO A 125 9.66 13.95 15.62
C PRO A 125 10.58 12.73 15.71
N GLY A 126 11.90 12.93 15.61
CA GLY A 126 12.86 11.86 15.85
C GLY A 126 12.72 10.71 14.84
N VAL A 127 12.63 11.04 13.56
CA VAL A 127 12.44 10.03 12.50
C VAL A 127 13.71 9.22 12.30
N ASN A 128 14.87 9.87 12.26
CA ASN A 128 16.13 9.16 12.37
C ASN A 128 16.42 8.77 13.83
N ASP A 129 16.07 9.64 14.79
CA ASP A 129 16.45 9.56 16.21
C ASP A 129 15.27 9.35 17.19
N ASP A 130 14.89 8.13 17.52
CA ASP A 130 15.36 6.85 16.97
C ASP A 130 14.24 6.07 16.27
N GLY A 131 13.43 6.80 15.49
CA GLY A 131 12.41 6.20 14.64
C GLY A 131 12.98 5.15 13.67
N SER A 132 14.23 5.35 13.21
CA SER A 132 14.93 4.42 12.33
C SER A 132 15.30 3.11 13.02
N GLY A 133 15.81 3.15 14.24
CA GLY A 133 16.06 1.96 15.05
C GLY A 133 14.78 1.21 15.37
N MET A 134 13.71 1.93 15.71
CA MET A 134 12.40 1.34 16.00
C MET A 134 11.74 0.69 14.76
N ALA A 135 11.77 1.35 13.60
CA ALA A 135 11.27 0.77 12.36
C ALA A 135 12.02 -0.53 12.00
N ALA A 136 13.35 -0.53 12.13
CA ALA A 136 14.16 -1.73 11.94
C ALA A 136 13.84 -2.81 12.97
N LEU A 137 13.65 -2.47 14.25
CA LEU A 137 13.31 -3.43 15.30
C LEU A 137 12.00 -4.16 15.01
N LEU A 138 10.94 -3.44 14.62
CA LEU A 138 9.65 -4.05 14.28
C LEU A 138 9.76 -4.97 13.05
N GLU A 139 10.54 -4.55 12.06
CA GLU A 139 10.76 -5.34 10.84
C GLU A 139 11.61 -6.59 11.10
N ILE A 140 12.62 -6.50 11.97
CA ILE A 140 13.40 -7.64 12.44
C ILE A 140 12.47 -8.65 13.13
N VAL A 141 11.55 -8.18 13.98
CA VAL A 141 10.55 -9.05 14.64
C VAL A 141 9.69 -9.76 13.60
N ARG A 142 9.13 -9.04 12.62
CA ARG A 142 8.31 -9.63 11.55
C ARG A 142 9.06 -10.73 10.81
N VAL A 143 10.30 -10.48 10.39
CA VAL A 143 11.09 -11.45 9.62
C VAL A 143 11.52 -12.64 10.48
N MET A 144 12.02 -12.40 11.70
CA MET A 144 12.49 -13.50 12.56
C MET A 144 11.35 -14.38 13.07
N THR A 145 10.14 -13.85 13.20
CA THR A 145 8.99 -14.60 13.71
C THR A 145 8.31 -15.47 12.66
N SER A 146 8.63 -15.30 11.37
CA SER A 146 8.23 -16.23 10.31
C SER A 146 8.83 -17.64 10.46
N CYS A 147 9.90 -17.76 11.27
CA CYS A 147 10.55 -19.02 11.59
C CYS A 147 10.01 -19.61 12.90
N SER A 148 9.54 -20.86 12.85
CA SER A 148 8.89 -21.51 13.99
C SER A 148 9.85 -22.22 14.94
N GLN A 149 11.11 -22.47 14.55
CA GLN A 149 12.07 -23.21 15.36
C GLN A 149 13.43 -22.51 15.49
N GLN A 150 13.90 -22.36 16.72
CA GLN A 150 15.25 -21.89 17.06
C GLN A 150 15.80 -22.60 18.29
N ASN A 151 17.12 -22.78 18.40
CA ASN A 151 17.70 -23.41 19.58
C ASN A 151 17.75 -22.45 20.76
N TYR A 152 18.10 -21.19 20.50
CA TYR A 152 18.32 -20.21 21.55
C TYR A 152 17.28 -19.11 21.61
N THR A 153 17.09 -18.54 22.79
CA THR A 153 16.12 -17.47 23.03
C THR A 153 16.58 -16.14 22.42
N THR A 154 15.64 -15.40 21.84
CA THR A 154 15.86 -14.04 21.31
C THR A 154 15.02 -13.04 22.09
N ILE A 155 15.60 -11.89 22.43
CA ILE A 155 14.91 -10.80 23.13
C ILE A 155 14.87 -9.56 22.23
N PHE A 156 13.71 -8.95 22.12
CA PHE A 156 13.50 -7.67 21.45
C PHE A 156 13.06 -6.65 22.49
N VAL A 157 13.65 -5.46 22.50
CA VAL A 157 13.34 -4.46 23.52
C VAL A 157 13.24 -3.06 22.94
N ALA A 158 12.13 -2.39 23.22
CA ALA A 158 11.93 -0.97 22.95
C ALA A 158 12.11 -0.19 24.25
N PHE A 159 13.19 0.58 24.33
CA PHE A 159 13.54 1.37 25.51
C PHE A 159 12.77 2.68 25.56
N ASP A 160 12.42 3.08 26.77
CA ASP A 160 11.85 4.39 27.07
C ASP A 160 12.86 5.24 27.84
N LYS A 161 12.73 6.57 27.78
CA LYS A 161 13.52 7.53 28.53
C LYS A 161 15.01 7.47 28.18
N SER A 162 15.35 7.22 26.91
CA SER A 162 16.74 7.39 26.43
C SER A 162 17.10 8.89 26.39
N GLU A 163 16.16 9.75 25.98
CA GLU A 163 16.39 11.18 25.70
C GLU A 163 16.33 12.11 26.91
N VAL A 164 16.38 11.57 28.13
CA VAL A 164 16.26 12.39 29.35
C VAL A 164 17.58 13.12 29.65
N HIS A 165 17.57 14.43 29.45
CA HIS A 165 18.69 15.30 29.80
C HIS A 165 18.91 15.36 31.32
N GLY A 166 20.18 15.29 31.75
CA GLY A 166 20.59 15.45 33.15
C GLY A 166 21.34 14.26 33.75
N VAL A 167 21.44 13.15 33.01
CA VAL A 167 22.28 12.00 33.38
C VAL A 167 23.52 12.00 32.49
N SER A 168 24.70 12.24 33.06
CA SER A 168 25.96 12.14 32.32
C SER A 168 26.27 10.67 32.03
N PRO A 169 26.95 10.33 30.92
CA PRO A 169 27.56 9.00 30.73
C PRO A 169 28.41 8.58 31.94
N LEU A 170 29.01 9.56 32.63
CA LEU A 170 29.75 9.34 33.86
C LEU A 170 28.84 8.88 35.02
N ASP A 171 27.62 9.42 35.15
CA ASP A 171 26.67 9.02 36.19
C ASP A 171 26.19 7.58 36.01
N VAL A 172 25.91 7.18 34.76
CA VAL A 172 25.58 5.79 34.39
C VAL A 172 26.74 4.84 34.76
N SER A 173 27.98 5.28 34.53
CA SER A 173 29.18 4.47 34.82
C SER A 173 29.48 4.33 36.32
N ILE A 174 29.15 5.35 37.12
CA ILE A 174 29.47 5.40 38.55
C ILE A 174 28.40 4.69 39.38
N ASN A 175 27.12 4.85 39.01
CA ASN A 175 25.97 4.33 39.75
C ASN A 175 25.03 3.50 38.86
N PRO A 176 25.48 2.37 38.31
CA PRO A 176 24.62 1.52 37.47
C PRO A 176 23.48 0.93 38.31
N CYS A 177 22.27 0.87 37.75
CA CYS A 177 20.98 0.64 38.41
C CYS A 177 20.40 1.81 39.22
N GLN A 178 20.99 3.00 39.14
CA GLN A 178 20.50 4.18 39.86
C GLN A 178 20.14 5.34 38.96
N THR A 179 20.48 5.30 37.66
CA THR A 179 20.06 6.34 36.71
C THR A 179 18.60 6.14 36.32
N LYS A 180 18.12 4.89 36.36
CA LYS A 180 16.71 4.50 36.12
C LYS A 180 16.14 5.09 34.82
N LEU A 181 17.00 5.17 33.80
CA LEU A 181 16.62 5.27 32.40
C LEU A 181 16.18 3.88 31.91
N GLY A 182 15.50 3.78 30.78
CA GLY A 182 14.89 2.51 30.33
C GLY A 182 15.86 1.36 30.23
N SER A 183 17.00 1.57 29.58
CA SER A 183 18.05 0.54 29.44
C SER A 183 18.73 0.17 30.76
N ASP A 184 18.94 1.13 31.68
CA ASP A 184 19.49 0.87 33.02
C ASP A 184 18.54 0.01 33.86
N ASP A 185 17.24 0.37 33.90
CA ASP A 185 16.24 -0.42 34.64
C ASP A 185 15.98 -1.77 33.96
N PHE A 186 16.05 -1.86 32.63
CA PHE A 186 15.99 -3.14 31.93
C PHE A 186 17.10 -4.08 32.37
N VAL A 187 18.36 -3.65 32.33
CA VAL A 187 19.50 -4.49 32.74
C VAL A 187 19.34 -4.94 34.20
N CYS A 188 18.96 -4.02 35.08
CA CYS A 188 18.99 -4.24 36.51
C CYS A 188 17.77 -4.95 37.09
N SER A 189 16.58 -4.53 36.66
CA SER A 189 15.31 -4.94 37.24
C SER A 189 14.61 -6.01 36.43
N TRP A 190 15.04 -6.26 35.17
CA TRP A 190 14.43 -7.28 34.31
C TRP A 190 15.43 -8.34 33.82
N LEU A 191 16.49 -7.95 33.10
CA LEU A 191 17.41 -8.89 32.45
C LEU A 191 18.18 -9.74 33.46
N LEU A 192 18.78 -9.11 34.48
CA LEU A 192 19.49 -9.84 35.54
C LEU A 192 18.58 -10.87 36.24
N PRO A 193 17.39 -10.51 36.76
CA PRO A 193 16.44 -11.47 37.31
C PRO A 193 15.97 -12.53 36.31
N PHE A 194 15.76 -12.17 35.04
CA PHE A 194 15.36 -13.08 33.98
C PHE A 194 16.41 -14.17 33.76
N LEU A 195 17.69 -13.81 33.65
CA LEU A 195 18.79 -14.77 33.48
C LEU A 195 18.92 -15.69 34.70
N GLN A 196 18.80 -15.14 35.91
CA GLN A 196 18.89 -15.92 37.16
C GLN A 196 17.74 -16.93 37.29
N SER A 197 16.52 -16.54 36.91
CA SER A 197 15.34 -17.41 36.97
C SER A 197 15.24 -18.41 35.81
N SER A 198 15.96 -18.18 34.71
CA SER A 198 15.92 -19.02 33.50
C SER A 198 17.02 -20.10 33.45
N GLY A 199 17.55 -20.51 34.60
CA GLY A 199 18.59 -21.55 34.67
C GLY A 199 20.02 -21.06 34.43
N GLY A 200 20.25 -19.74 34.45
CA GLY A 200 21.57 -19.12 34.27
C GLY A 200 22.17 -19.30 32.87
N PRO A 201 21.45 -18.97 31.78
CA PRO A 201 21.95 -19.10 30.43
C PRO A 201 23.03 -18.07 30.11
N GLU A 202 23.80 -18.31 29.03
CA GLU A 202 24.74 -17.32 28.51
C GLU A 202 23.97 -16.16 27.86
N PHE A 203 24.30 -14.92 28.20
CA PHE A 203 23.87 -13.76 27.43
C PHE A 203 24.94 -13.43 26.39
N GLN A 204 24.67 -13.76 25.13
CA GLN A 204 25.60 -13.53 24.02
C GLN A 204 25.89 -12.04 23.88
N GLY A 205 24.84 -11.21 23.85
CA GLY A 205 24.93 -9.75 23.76
C GLY A 205 23.67 -9.14 23.14
N ILE A 206 23.65 -7.81 23.05
CA ILE A 206 22.60 -7.04 22.38
C ILE A 206 23.16 -6.22 21.20
N PHE A 207 22.44 -6.16 20.09
CA PHE A 207 22.64 -5.15 19.05
C PHE A 207 21.74 -3.95 19.35
N MET A 208 22.35 -2.79 19.58
CA MET A 208 21.63 -1.55 19.85
C MET A 208 21.55 -0.72 18.58
N LEU A 209 20.33 -0.51 18.08
CA LEU A 209 20.04 0.29 16.89
C LEU A 209 19.82 1.73 17.37
N GLU A 210 20.71 2.64 16.95
CA GLU A 210 20.74 4.03 17.45
C GLU A 210 21.03 4.97 16.30
N THR A 211 20.01 5.60 15.71
CA THR A 211 20.13 6.45 14.50
C THR A 211 20.83 5.72 13.35
N ILE A 212 20.09 5.00 12.50
CA ILE A 212 20.68 4.05 11.54
C ILE A 212 20.26 4.26 10.08
N MET A 213 19.67 5.41 9.73
CA MET A 213 19.13 5.67 8.39
C MET A 213 19.85 6.79 7.62
N ASN A 214 20.62 7.67 8.29
CA ASN A 214 21.26 8.84 7.67
C ASN A 214 22.48 8.48 6.79
N TYR A 215 22.25 7.75 5.70
CA TYR A 215 23.23 7.48 4.67
C TYR A 215 23.46 8.72 3.79
N ASP A 216 24.73 9.05 3.53
CA ASP A 216 25.10 10.18 2.66
C ASP A 216 26.45 9.89 1.97
N PRO A 217 26.48 9.45 0.71
CA PRO A 217 27.71 9.04 0.05
C PRO A 217 28.54 10.22 -0.49
N ARG A 218 28.05 11.46 -0.37
CA ARG A 218 28.79 12.65 -0.79
C ARG A 218 30.07 12.79 0.03
N THR A 219 31.11 13.37 -0.56
CA THR A 219 32.37 13.59 0.16
C THR A 219 32.25 14.75 1.15
N TYR A 220 33.04 14.71 2.22
CA TYR A 220 33.11 15.75 3.25
C TYR A 220 31.79 16.07 3.96
N VAL A 221 30.92 15.06 4.11
CA VAL A 221 29.65 15.16 4.87
C VAL A 221 29.73 14.52 6.25
N GLN A 222 30.71 13.64 6.47
CA GLN A 222 31.01 13.05 7.78
C GLN A 222 31.98 13.95 8.55
N TYR A 223 31.64 14.22 9.80
CA TYR A 223 32.47 14.91 10.76
C TYR A 223 32.71 14.00 11.96
N PHE A 224 33.71 14.28 12.75
CA PHE A 224 33.91 13.58 14.02
C PHE A 224 34.28 14.61 15.09
N PRO A 225 33.96 14.36 16.37
CA PRO A 225 34.40 15.22 17.45
C PRO A 225 35.94 15.22 17.52
N GLU A 226 36.52 16.32 18.01
CA GLU A 226 37.98 16.59 17.97
C GLU A 226 38.84 15.44 18.51
N ARG A 227 38.35 14.74 19.54
CA ARG A 227 39.08 13.64 20.18
C ARG A 227 39.01 12.30 19.42
N PHE A 228 38.13 12.18 18.41
CA PHE A 228 37.93 10.93 17.69
C PHE A 228 39.20 10.45 16.98
N GLN A 229 39.94 11.35 16.32
CA GLN A 229 41.19 11.01 15.66
C GLN A 229 42.23 10.44 16.63
N VAL A 230 42.25 10.93 17.87
CA VAL A 230 43.22 10.50 18.88
C VAL A 230 42.83 9.14 19.47
N MET A 231 41.54 8.91 19.71
CA MET A 231 41.07 7.67 20.35
C MET A 231 40.87 6.53 19.36
N TYR A 232 40.48 6.84 18.13
CA TYR A 232 40.14 5.88 17.09
C TYR A 232 40.90 6.19 15.78
N PRO A 233 42.25 6.21 15.82
CA PRO A 233 43.06 6.66 14.69
C PRO A 233 42.85 5.84 13.42
N ASN A 234 42.60 4.52 13.54
CA ASN A 234 42.35 3.66 12.39
C ASN A 234 41.00 3.98 11.72
N ALA A 235 39.91 4.08 12.51
CA ALA A 235 38.60 4.45 11.99
C ALA A 235 38.60 5.86 11.36
N TYR A 236 39.33 6.80 11.96
CA TYR A 236 39.52 8.13 11.37
C TYR A 236 40.30 8.05 10.05
N LEU A 237 41.37 7.25 9.98
CA LEU A 237 42.16 7.06 8.76
C LEU A 237 41.30 6.44 7.63
N ASP A 238 40.48 5.43 7.94
CA ASP A 238 39.57 4.82 6.98
C ASP A 238 38.56 5.85 6.45
N SER A 239 38.02 6.68 7.34
CA SER A 239 37.10 7.78 6.98
C SER A 239 37.79 8.83 6.09
N THR A 240 39.04 9.21 6.41
CA THR A 240 39.81 10.15 5.57
C THR A 240 40.11 9.58 4.19
N THR A 241 40.43 8.28 4.10
CA THR A 241 40.67 7.58 2.84
C THR A 241 39.40 7.50 1.99
N ALA A 242 38.23 7.47 2.63
CA ALA A 242 36.92 7.57 1.99
C ALA A 242 36.44 9.01 1.74
N ASN A 243 37.35 10.01 1.77
CA ASN A 243 37.04 11.44 1.61
C ASN A 243 35.93 11.94 2.55
N MET A 244 35.90 11.45 3.79
CA MET A 244 34.90 11.83 4.80
C MET A 244 33.46 11.69 4.28
N SER A 245 33.18 10.64 3.49
CA SER A 245 31.82 10.29 3.09
C SER A 245 31.08 9.59 4.23
N GLY A 246 29.76 9.78 4.29
CA GLY A 246 28.87 9.13 5.25
C GLY A 246 28.26 7.84 4.71
N ASN A 247 29.01 7.07 3.90
CA ASN A 247 28.54 5.84 3.28
C ASN A 247 28.77 4.60 4.15
N PHE A 248 28.67 4.73 5.47
CA PHE A 248 28.96 3.64 6.40
C PHE A 248 27.97 3.59 7.56
N LEU A 249 27.81 2.39 8.11
CA LEU A 249 27.30 2.16 9.46
C LEU A 249 28.48 1.97 10.40
N MET A 250 28.49 2.67 11.53
CA MET A 250 29.54 2.55 12.55
C MET A 250 29.15 1.49 13.58
N LEU A 251 30.10 0.62 13.92
CA LEU A 251 29.95 -0.36 15.00
C LEU A 251 30.83 0.06 16.15
N ILE A 252 30.22 0.44 17.27
CA ILE A 252 30.96 0.74 18.50
C ILE A 252 30.81 -0.43 19.46
N HIS A 253 31.94 -1.01 19.88
CA HIS A 253 31.95 -2.23 20.68
C HIS A 253 33.20 -2.32 21.57
N LYS A 254 33.25 -3.28 22.49
CA LYS A 254 34.42 -3.64 23.30
C LYS A 254 35.18 -4.83 22.73
N PRO A 255 36.46 -5.04 23.11
CA PRO A 255 37.26 -6.16 22.61
C PRO A 255 36.67 -7.55 22.86
N ASP A 256 35.96 -7.75 23.98
CA ASP A 256 35.32 -9.02 24.36
C ASP A 256 33.99 -9.28 23.62
N GLU A 257 33.59 -8.39 22.72
CA GLU A 257 32.38 -8.48 21.89
C GLU A 257 32.71 -8.93 20.45
N ALA A 258 33.97 -9.34 20.22
CA ALA A 258 34.48 -9.70 18.90
C ALA A 258 33.66 -10.77 18.19
N GLU A 259 33.03 -11.70 18.91
CA GLU A 259 32.15 -12.72 18.31
C GLU A 259 30.89 -12.11 17.67
N LEU A 260 30.23 -11.14 18.33
CA LEU A 260 29.07 -10.45 17.76
C LEU A 260 29.47 -9.61 16.55
N VAL A 261 30.59 -8.90 16.66
CA VAL A 261 31.11 -8.03 15.59
C VAL A 261 31.49 -8.86 14.38
N THR A 262 32.19 -9.98 14.59
CA THR A 262 32.57 -10.90 13.50
C THR A 262 31.33 -11.47 12.82
N ALA A 263 30.31 -11.87 13.59
CA ALA A 263 29.07 -12.38 13.03
C ALA A 263 28.36 -11.32 12.15
N LEU A 264 28.28 -10.07 12.62
CA LEU A 264 27.67 -8.97 11.87
C LEU A 264 28.49 -8.55 10.65
N GLN A 265 29.83 -8.54 10.74
CA GLN A 265 30.69 -8.24 9.60
C GLN A 265 30.56 -9.30 8.49
N GLN A 266 30.41 -10.58 8.86
CA GLN A 266 30.18 -11.67 7.91
C GLN A 266 28.84 -11.51 7.20
N THR A 267 27.74 -11.33 7.94
CA THR A 267 26.41 -11.18 7.34
C THR A 267 26.26 -9.90 6.54
N TRP A 268 26.94 -8.81 6.92
CA TRP A 268 27.02 -7.59 6.13
C TRP A 268 27.71 -7.84 4.78
N ALA A 269 28.81 -8.58 4.77
CA ALA A 269 29.53 -8.94 3.54
C ALA A 269 28.73 -9.91 2.65
N GLU A 270 27.90 -10.75 3.25
CA GLU A 270 26.98 -11.66 2.55
C GLU A 270 25.72 -10.94 2.02
N THR A 271 25.37 -9.77 2.57
CA THR A 271 24.18 -9.01 2.16
C THR A 271 24.41 -8.31 0.82
N THR A 272 23.64 -8.69 -0.19
CA THR A 272 23.69 -8.14 -1.56
C THR A 272 22.83 -6.89 -1.77
N GLN A 273 22.08 -6.45 -0.75
CA GLN A 273 21.21 -5.27 -0.83
C GLN A 273 22.02 -3.99 -1.09
N GLU A 274 21.42 -3.09 -1.87
CA GLU A 274 21.92 -1.74 -2.08
C GLU A 274 21.85 -0.93 -0.76
N PRO A 275 22.64 0.14 -0.58
CA PRO A 275 23.73 0.55 -1.46
C PRO A 275 24.91 -0.42 -1.37
N ALA A 276 25.40 -0.94 -2.50
CA ALA A 276 26.57 -1.81 -2.55
C ALA A 276 27.83 -1.10 -2.01
N ALA A 277 27.88 0.22 -2.14
CA ALA A 277 28.95 1.07 -1.63
C ALA A 277 28.92 1.27 -0.10
N ALA A 278 27.86 0.82 0.59
CA ALA A 278 27.74 0.96 2.03
C ALA A 278 28.75 0.08 2.78
N LYS A 279 29.46 0.67 3.73
CA LYS A 279 30.54 0.03 4.49
C LYS A 279 30.19 -0.13 5.97
N LEU A 280 30.98 -0.95 6.66
CA LEU A 280 31.05 -0.97 8.11
C LEU A 280 32.31 -0.24 8.57
N LEU A 281 32.16 0.66 9.54
CA LEU A 281 33.26 1.34 10.22
C LEU A 281 33.38 0.79 11.64
N ASP A 282 34.43 0.00 11.89
CA ASP A 282 34.69 -0.63 13.18
C ASP A 282 35.36 0.36 14.16
N VAL A 283 34.78 0.50 15.34
CA VAL A 283 35.27 1.32 16.44
C VAL A 283 35.31 0.50 17.73
N THR A 284 36.50 -0.01 18.06
CA THR A 284 36.72 -0.71 19.34
C THR A 284 37.05 0.26 20.48
N VAL A 285 36.20 0.28 21.52
CA VAL A 285 36.39 1.03 22.77
C VAL A 285 37.36 0.28 23.69
N GLN A 286 38.61 0.75 23.76
CA GLN A 286 39.74 0.05 24.40
C GLN A 286 39.73 0.07 25.95
N SER A 287 38.75 0.72 26.59
CA SER A 287 38.73 0.93 28.03
C SER A 287 37.75 0.00 28.76
N GLU A 288 38.23 -0.66 29.81
CA GLU A 288 37.42 -1.52 30.69
C GLU A 288 36.69 -0.72 31.78
N GLY A 289 35.54 -1.23 32.24
CA GLY A 289 34.80 -0.70 33.40
C GLY A 289 34.47 0.80 33.32
N ARG A 290 34.69 1.52 34.43
CA ARG A 290 34.37 2.97 34.58
C ARG A 290 35.07 3.89 33.58
N ALA A 291 36.14 3.43 32.90
CA ALA A 291 36.84 4.20 31.89
C ALA A 291 36.16 4.17 30.51
N ALA A 292 35.31 3.16 30.23
CA ALA A 292 34.52 3.01 28.99
C ALA A 292 33.66 4.23 28.67
N ALA A 293 32.99 4.79 29.69
CA ALA A 293 32.16 5.99 29.53
C ALA A 293 32.97 7.25 29.19
N GLY A 294 34.27 7.29 29.51
CA GLY A 294 35.17 8.40 29.15
C GLY A 294 35.72 8.31 27.72
N SER A 295 35.67 7.12 27.11
CA SER A 295 36.11 6.88 25.73
C SER A 295 34.95 6.92 24.72
N TYR A 296 33.71 6.73 25.17
CA TYR A 296 32.52 6.92 24.34
C TYR A 296 32.24 8.41 24.14
N ILE A 297 32.46 8.90 22.93
CA ILE A 297 32.40 10.33 22.59
C ILE A 297 31.21 10.73 21.73
N PHE A 298 30.31 9.79 21.47
CA PHE A 298 29.13 10.00 20.64
C PHE A 298 27.85 10.34 21.43
N GLY A 299 27.91 10.45 22.76
CA GLY A 299 26.78 10.84 23.62
C GLY A 299 26.39 9.76 24.64
N PRO A 300 25.27 9.87 25.36
CA PRO A 300 24.65 8.73 26.04
C PRO A 300 24.00 7.80 24.99
N SER A 301 24.23 6.50 25.08
CA SER A 301 23.49 5.47 24.31
C SER A 301 23.00 4.40 25.29
N ASP A 302 21.94 3.69 24.91
CA ASP A 302 21.40 2.57 25.66
C ASP A 302 22.38 1.39 25.83
N CYS A 303 23.53 1.40 25.14
CA CYS A 303 24.62 0.47 25.40
C CYS A 303 25.37 0.72 26.72
N LEU A 304 25.36 1.94 27.24
CA LEU A 304 26.17 2.31 28.40
C LEU A 304 25.85 1.48 29.66
N PRO A 305 24.58 1.21 30.03
CA PRO A 305 24.28 0.39 31.20
C PRO A 305 24.78 -1.05 31.08
N PHE A 306 24.76 -1.64 29.88
CA PHE A 306 25.31 -2.98 29.63
C PHE A 306 26.82 -2.97 29.87
N TRP A 307 27.54 -2.00 29.28
CA TRP A 307 28.98 -1.86 29.47
C TRP A 307 29.40 -1.50 30.89
N ALA A 308 28.57 -0.76 31.64
CA ALA A 308 28.81 -0.44 33.04
C ALA A 308 28.69 -1.66 33.96
N LYS A 309 27.96 -2.70 33.53
CA LYS A 309 27.85 -4.00 34.19
C LYS A 309 28.79 -5.07 33.61
N ALA A 310 29.78 -4.67 32.81
CA ALA A 310 30.83 -5.56 32.33
C ALA A 310 31.57 -6.26 33.50
N PRO A 311 32.08 -7.50 33.30
CA PRO A 311 32.18 -8.23 32.03
C PRO A 311 30.93 -9.04 31.67
N TYR A 312 29.82 -8.91 32.41
CA TYR A 312 28.68 -9.82 32.29
C TYR A 312 27.76 -9.53 31.10
N PHE A 313 27.79 -8.31 30.57
CA PHE A 313 26.90 -7.87 29.50
C PHE A 313 27.66 -7.22 28.36
N ARG A 314 27.31 -7.65 27.14
CA ARG A 314 27.90 -7.24 25.87
C ARG A 314 26.88 -6.42 25.09
N CYS A 315 27.30 -5.31 24.48
CA CYS A 315 26.46 -4.43 23.67
C CYS A 315 27.23 -3.87 22.48
N VAL A 316 26.75 -4.16 21.27
CA VAL A 316 27.28 -3.56 20.03
C VAL A 316 26.34 -2.44 19.60
N SER A 317 26.81 -1.20 19.65
CA SER A 317 26.05 -0.03 19.20
C SER A 317 26.24 0.17 17.70
N LEU A 318 25.13 0.22 16.98
CA LEU A 318 25.05 0.46 15.54
C LEU A 318 24.50 1.86 15.30
N THR A 319 25.27 2.71 14.63
CA THR A 319 24.88 4.11 14.42
C THR A 319 25.41 4.68 13.10
N ASP A 320 24.64 5.59 12.53
CA ASP A 320 24.96 6.45 11.40
C ASP A 320 25.72 7.72 11.82
N THR A 321 26.16 7.80 13.08
CA THR A 321 26.85 8.93 13.73
C THR A 321 25.98 10.17 13.99
N ALA A 322 24.66 10.08 13.83
CA ALA A 322 23.70 11.09 14.28
C ALA A 322 24.08 12.53 13.87
N ASN A 323 24.29 13.41 14.85
CA ASN A 323 24.63 14.83 14.69
C ASN A 323 26.00 15.10 14.05
N TYR A 324 26.75 14.08 13.67
CA TYR A 324 28.05 14.24 13.02
C TYR A 324 28.01 14.06 11.50
N ARG A 325 26.84 13.81 10.90
CA ARG A 325 26.74 13.53 9.46
C ARG A 325 25.65 14.34 8.75
N GLY A 326 26.02 14.93 7.61
CA GLY A 326 25.08 15.50 6.64
C GLY A 326 24.08 16.49 7.27
N THR A 327 22.80 16.33 6.93
CA THR A 327 21.70 17.17 7.43
C THR A 327 21.44 16.99 8.93
N MET A 328 21.73 15.82 9.48
CA MET A 328 21.54 15.54 10.92
C MET A 328 22.44 16.40 11.81
N ARG A 329 23.51 17.00 11.28
CA ARG A 329 24.28 18.04 12.01
C ARG A 329 23.45 19.23 12.46
N GLN A 330 22.38 19.53 11.73
CA GLN A 330 21.42 20.60 12.04
C GLN A 330 20.08 20.05 12.54
N CYS A 331 19.75 18.81 12.18
CA CYS A 331 18.45 18.20 12.46
C CYS A 331 18.40 17.29 13.69
N TYR A 332 19.53 16.78 14.18
CA TYR A 332 19.56 16.00 15.42
C TYR A 332 18.97 16.82 16.57
N HIS A 333 18.00 16.25 17.29
CA HIS A 333 17.20 16.91 18.33
C HIS A 333 16.43 18.18 17.88
N ASN A 334 16.21 18.37 16.58
CA ASN A 334 15.54 19.55 16.02
C ASN A 334 14.35 19.16 15.13
N PRO A 335 13.39 20.07 14.90
CA PRO A 335 12.17 19.76 14.13
C PRO A 335 12.37 19.22 12.71
N CYS A 336 13.55 19.40 12.11
CA CYS A 336 13.84 18.90 10.77
C CYS A 336 14.25 17.41 10.74
N ASP A 337 14.45 16.76 11.89
CA ASP A 337 14.46 15.29 11.96
C ASP A 337 13.03 14.75 11.94
N ASN A 338 12.44 14.79 10.75
CA ASN A 338 11.05 14.46 10.48
C ASN A 338 10.92 13.65 9.18
N VAL A 339 9.69 13.37 8.76
CA VAL A 339 9.38 12.51 7.60
C VAL A 339 9.96 13.02 6.27
N THR A 340 10.31 14.30 6.16
CA THR A 340 10.98 14.86 4.97
C THR A 340 12.42 14.38 4.80
N SER A 341 13.03 13.83 5.85
CA SER A 341 14.37 13.27 5.81
C SER A 341 14.43 11.90 5.12
N ILE A 342 13.27 11.27 4.91
CA ILE A 342 13.11 9.95 4.29
C ILE A 342 13.31 10.07 2.78
N THR A 343 14.28 9.34 2.25
CA THR A 343 14.53 9.21 0.81
C THR A 343 14.71 7.74 0.46
N ASP A 344 14.51 7.37 -0.81
CA ASP A 344 14.66 5.98 -1.25
C ASP A 344 16.07 5.44 -0.98
N GLU A 345 17.10 6.27 -1.18
CA GLU A 345 18.50 5.91 -0.91
C GLU A 345 18.73 5.58 0.58
N LYS A 346 18.18 6.40 1.48
CA LYS A 346 18.28 6.19 2.93
C LYS A 346 17.44 5.00 3.40
N LEU A 347 16.25 4.81 2.84
CA LEU A 347 15.41 3.65 3.13
C LEU A 347 16.06 2.35 2.67
N THR A 348 16.71 2.35 1.51
CA THR A 348 17.43 1.18 1.00
C THR A 348 18.64 0.87 1.90
N PHE A 349 19.36 1.89 2.37
CA PHE A 349 20.41 1.70 3.39
C PHE A 349 19.84 1.16 4.71
N LEU A 350 18.73 1.69 5.21
CA LEU A 350 18.06 1.19 6.41
C LEU A 350 17.65 -0.28 6.25
N ALA A 351 17.13 -0.67 5.07
CA ALA A 351 16.80 -2.06 4.76
C ALA A 351 18.03 -2.96 4.80
N LYS A 352 19.17 -2.50 4.25
CA LYS A 352 20.45 -3.21 4.33
C LYS A 352 20.92 -3.42 5.76
N VAL A 353 20.87 -2.38 6.59
CA VAL A 353 21.21 -2.47 8.02
C VAL A 353 20.29 -3.48 8.72
N THR A 354 18.99 -3.36 8.50
CA THR A 354 17.96 -4.25 9.07
C THR A 354 18.22 -5.70 8.67
N ASN A 355 18.48 -5.98 7.39
CA ASN A 355 18.76 -7.32 6.91
C ASN A 355 20.04 -7.91 7.51
N ALA A 356 21.11 -7.12 7.59
CA ALA A 356 22.35 -7.58 8.22
C ALA A 356 22.11 -8.00 9.69
N VAL A 357 21.31 -7.24 10.44
CA VAL A 357 20.94 -7.57 11.83
C VAL A 357 20.03 -8.80 11.89
N VAL A 358 19.04 -8.92 10.99
CA VAL A 358 18.20 -10.14 10.87
C VAL A 358 19.08 -11.37 10.68
N GLN A 359 19.93 -11.38 9.66
CA GLN A 359 20.77 -12.54 9.33
C GLN A 359 21.73 -12.89 10.48
N THR A 360 22.27 -11.87 11.15
CA THR A 360 23.14 -12.07 12.33
C THR A 360 22.38 -12.69 13.48
N THR A 361 21.18 -12.19 13.77
CA THR A 361 20.38 -12.67 14.89
C THR A 361 19.84 -14.08 14.63
N LEU A 362 19.40 -14.39 13.40
CA LEU A 362 19.03 -15.75 12.98
C LEU A 362 20.19 -16.75 13.19
N ARG A 363 21.41 -16.36 12.79
CA ARG A 363 22.64 -17.16 12.97
C ARG A 363 22.96 -17.39 14.44
N LEU A 364 22.94 -16.33 15.26
CA LEU A 364 23.25 -16.41 16.69
C LEU A 364 22.19 -17.14 17.50
N ALA A 365 20.91 -17.08 17.09
CA ALA A 365 19.81 -17.83 17.70
C ALA A 365 19.76 -19.31 17.26
N GLN A 366 20.57 -19.69 16.27
CA GLN A 366 20.54 -21.00 15.62
C GLN A 366 19.12 -21.37 15.18
N VAL A 367 18.53 -20.49 14.36
CA VAL A 367 17.23 -20.74 13.74
C VAL A 367 17.35 -21.88 12.73
N ASN A 368 16.36 -22.77 12.73
CA ASN A 368 16.23 -23.78 11.69
C ASN A 368 15.56 -23.13 10.47
N MET A 369 16.33 -22.91 9.40
CA MET A 369 15.83 -22.20 8.23
C MET A 369 14.70 -22.94 7.51
N ASP A 370 14.67 -24.28 7.58
CA ASP A 370 13.56 -25.10 7.05
C ASP A 370 12.23 -24.91 7.80
N SER A 371 12.27 -24.21 8.94
CA SER A 371 11.08 -23.89 9.76
C SER A 371 10.50 -22.51 9.45
N CYS A 372 11.13 -21.78 8.53
CA CYS A 372 10.71 -20.47 8.07
C CYS A 372 9.68 -20.59 6.94
N SER A 373 8.79 -19.60 6.86
CA SER A 373 7.78 -19.52 5.82
C SER A 373 7.70 -18.09 5.29
N ALA A 374 7.66 -17.95 3.96
CA ALA A 374 7.38 -16.68 3.31
C ALA A 374 5.92 -16.24 3.56
N ASP A 375 5.01 -17.20 3.75
CA ASP A 375 3.64 -16.98 4.20
C ASP A 375 3.58 -16.90 5.72
N LEU A 376 3.21 -15.74 6.26
CA LEU A 376 2.90 -15.51 7.67
C LEU A 376 1.54 -16.15 8.07
N CYS A 377 1.37 -17.44 7.76
CA CYS A 377 0.18 -18.20 8.14
C CYS A 377 0.31 -18.80 9.55
N LEU A 378 -0.34 -18.16 10.52
CA LEU A 378 -0.36 -18.56 11.92
C LEU A 378 -1.79 -18.74 12.43
N ASP A 379 -1.92 -19.53 13.50
CA ASP A 379 -3.12 -19.55 14.35
C ASP A 379 -2.95 -18.53 15.46
N TYR A 380 -3.94 -17.66 15.63
CA TYR A 380 -3.98 -16.59 16.63
C TYR A 380 -4.63 -17.02 17.95
N HIS A 381 -5.04 -18.29 18.06
CA HIS A 381 -5.54 -18.89 19.30
C HIS A 381 -4.96 -20.28 19.50
N ASP A 382 -4.55 -20.59 20.73
CA ASP A 382 -4.00 -21.89 21.14
C ASP A 382 -4.99 -23.08 20.95
N GLN A 383 -6.29 -22.83 20.92
CA GLN A 383 -7.35 -23.83 20.74
C GLN A 383 -7.75 -24.04 19.28
N CYS A 384 -7.17 -23.29 18.35
CA CYS A 384 -7.45 -23.44 16.91
C CYS A 384 -7.35 -24.90 16.40
N PRO A 385 -6.37 -25.73 16.82
CA PRO A 385 -6.32 -27.13 16.40
C PRO A 385 -7.51 -27.95 16.89
N ASP A 386 -7.97 -27.72 18.11
CA ASP A 386 -9.10 -28.44 18.71
C ASP A 386 -10.42 -28.02 18.07
N TRP A 387 -10.59 -26.73 17.77
CA TRP A 387 -11.77 -26.21 17.09
C TRP A 387 -11.83 -26.65 15.63
N ALA A 388 -10.70 -26.66 14.93
CA ALA A 388 -10.62 -27.22 13.59
C ALA A 388 -10.97 -28.72 13.57
N ALA A 389 -10.42 -29.50 14.51
CA ALA A 389 -10.77 -30.91 14.68
C ALA A 389 -12.25 -31.14 15.03
N ALA A 390 -12.89 -30.19 15.73
CA ALA A 390 -14.32 -30.19 16.00
C ALA A 390 -15.21 -29.81 14.79
N GLY A 391 -14.59 -29.41 13.68
CA GLY A 391 -15.25 -29.03 12.43
C GLY A 391 -15.67 -27.57 12.37
N GLU A 392 -15.12 -26.70 13.24
CA GLU A 392 -15.49 -25.29 13.29
C GLU A 392 -15.06 -24.53 12.04
N CYS A 393 -14.05 -24.99 11.29
CA CYS A 393 -13.63 -24.34 10.03
C CYS A 393 -14.78 -24.21 9.00
N GLY A 394 -15.78 -25.09 9.04
CA GLY A 394 -16.97 -24.98 8.19
C GLY A 394 -18.24 -24.48 8.89
N ARG A 395 -18.27 -24.44 10.24
CA ARG A 395 -19.44 -23.98 11.01
C ARG A 395 -19.32 -22.53 11.48
N ASN A 396 -18.09 -22.11 11.73
CA ASN A 396 -17.70 -20.78 12.16
C ASN A 396 -16.59 -20.26 11.23
N GLU A 397 -16.81 -20.46 9.93
CA GLU A 397 -15.87 -20.18 8.85
C GLU A 397 -15.27 -18.79 8.97
N GLY A 398 -16.07 -17.75 9.24
CA GLY A 398 -15.55 -16.40 9.46
C GLY A 398 -14.45 -16.35 10.53
N TYR A 399 -14.78 -16.62 11.79
CA TYR A 399 -13.80 -16.55 12.86
C TYR A 399 -12.61 -17.49 12.62
N MET A 400 -12.87 -18.71 12.14
CA MET A 400 -11.85 -19.74 11.97
C MET A 400 -10.90 -19.44 10.81
N LEU A 401 -11.37 -18.86 9.70
CA LEU A 401 -10.54 -18.45 8.58
C LEU A 401 -9.78 -17.15 8.84
N GLY A 402 -10.16 -16.35 9.85
CA GLY A 402 -9.39 -15.19 10.29
C GLY A 402 -8.37 -15.52 11.38
N ALA A 403 -8.80 -16.24 12.42
CA ALA A 403 -8.02 -16.49 13.62
C ALA A 403 -7.29 -17.85 13.61
N CYS A 404 -7.76 -18.83 12.84
CA CYS A 404 -7.26 -20.21 12.86
C CYS A 404 -6.82 -20.69 11.46
N ARG A 405 -6.19 -19.79 10.70
CA ARG A 405 -5.82 -19.97 9.28
C ARG A 405 -4.96 -21.20 9.03
N LYS A 406 -4.03 -21.48 9.95
CA LYS A 406 -3.14 -22.64 9.87
C LYS A 406 -3.90 -23.92 10.21
N SER A 407 -4.74 -23.90 11.24
CA SER A 407 -5.57 -25.05 11.63
C SER A 407 -6.69 -25.37 10.64
N CYS A 408 -7.11 -24.41 9.82
CA CYS A 408 -8.16 -24.58 8.80
C CYS A 408 -7.65 -24.73 7.36
N ASP A 409 -6.34 -24.88 7.15
CA ASP A 409 -5.71 -25.04 5.82
C ASP A 409 -6.03 -23.92 4.81
N THR A 410 -6.25 -22.68 5.29
CA THR A 410 -6.59 -21.52 4.42
C THR A 410 -5.46 -20.50 4.29
N CYS A 411 -4.23 -20.93 4.58
CA CYS A 411 -3.02 -20.11 4.47
C CYS A 411 -2.80 -19.42 3.12
N ALA A 412 -3.39 -19.95 2.04
CA ALA A 412 -3.28 -19.42 0.68
C ALA A 412 -4.38 -18.40 0.31
N GLN A 413 -5.21 -17.95 1.26
CA GLN A 413 -6.35 -17.07 0.99
C GLN A 413 -6.29 -15.82 1.87
N ASP A 414 -6.08 -14.64 1.26
CA ASP A 414 -6.20 -13.35 1.94
C ASP A 414 -7.67 -12.88 1.90
N PHE A 415 -8.36 -13.00 3.04
CA PHE A 415 -9.74 -12.55 3.17
C PHE A 415 -9.80 -11.25 3.98
N CYS A 416 -10.05 -10.15 3.29
CA CYS A 416 -10.51 -8.92 3.89
C CYS A 416 -12.04 -8.94 4.01
N MET A 417 -12.57 -9.14 5.22
CA MET A 417 -14.02 -9.07 5.48
C MET A 417 -14.33 -8.74 6.94
N ASP A 418 -15.60 -8.40 7.19
CA ASP A 418 -16.16 -8.27 8.54
C ASP A 418 -16.74 -9.60 9.02
N TYR A 419 -16.35 -10.02 10.22
CA TYR A 419 -16.72 -11.31 10.79
C TYR A 419 -18.03 -11.30 11.58
N TYR A 420 -18.51 -10.13 11.98
CA TYR A 420 -19.79 -9.96 12.66
C TYR A 420 -20.70 -8.99 11.91
N HIS A 421 -22.00 -9.32 11.84
CA HIS A 421 -23.00 -8.47 11.17
C HIS A 421 -23.17 -7.06 11.77
N ARG A 422 -22.60 -6.81 12.96
CA ARG A 422 -22.61 -5.52 13.66
C ARG A 422 -21.29 -4.75 13.55
N CYS A 423 -20.35 -5.21 12.74
CA CYS A 423 -19.06 -4.55 12.57
C CYS A 423 -19.21 -3.10 12.09
N GLU A 424 -20.19 -2.82 11.23
CA GLU A 424 -20.48 -1.47 10.75
C GLU A 424 -21.02 -0.58 11.88
N ASP A 425 -21.89 -1.12 12.76
CA ASP A 425 -22.39 -0.41 13.94
C ASP A 425 -21.24 -0.11 14.92
N TRP A 426 -20.41 -1.10 15.23
CA TRP A 426 -19.29 -0.94 16.15
C TRP A 426 -18.24 0.03 15.59
N ALA A 427 -17.97 -0.02 14.29
CA ALA A 427 -17.11 0.94 13.61
C ALA A 427 -17.70 2.36 13.67
N ALA A 428 -19.02 2.51 13.44
CA ALA A 428 -19.72 3.79 13.54
C ALA A 428 -19.76 4.35 14.98
N ASP A 429 -19.80 3.47 15.98
CA ASP A 429 -19.68 3.80 17.41
C ASP A 429 -18.22 4.15 17.81
N GLY A 430 -17.27 4.08 16.88
CA GLY A 430 -15.87 4.47 17.06
C GLY A 430 -14.98 3.37 17.65
N GLU A 431 -15.43 2.11 17.64
CA GLU A 431 -14.64 0.97 18.15
C GLU A 431 -13.36 0.73 17.33
N CYS A 432 -13.29 1.19 16.08
CA CYS A 432 -12.06 1.11 15.28
C CYS A 432 -10.90 1.89 15.91
N ASP A 433 -11.20 2.96 16.64
CA ASP A 433 -10.21 3.79 17.33
C ASP A 433 -10.11 3.45 18.83
N GLN A 434 -11.21 3.02 19.44
CA GLN A 434 -11.29 2.69 20.87
C GLN A 434 -10.85 1.24 21.18
N ASN A 435 -11.09 0.32 20.26
CA ASN A 435 -10.74 -1.09 20.33
C ASN A 435 -10.12 -1.59 19.00
N PRO A 436 -9.07 -0.90 18.51
CA PRO A 436 -8.49 -1.14 17.19
C PRO A 436 -8.04 -2.59 17.03
N ARG A 437 -7.56 -3.22 18.10
CA ARG A 437 -7.06 -4.59 18.04
C ARG A 437 -8.15 -5.64 17.81
N TYR A 438 -9.31 -5.53 18.48
CA TYR A 438 -10.42 -6.42 18.21
C TYR A 438 -11.01 -6.14 16.84
N MET A 439 -11.14 -4.86 16.49
CA MET A 439 -11.77 -4.45 15.25
C MET A 439 -10.91 -4.72 14.01
N MET A 440 -9.59 -4.60 14.10
CA MET A 440 -8.62 -4.95 13.03
C MET A 440 -8.44 -6.47 12.87
N VAL A 441 -9.16 -7.29 13.64
CA VAL A 441 -9.20 -8.74 13.48
C VAL A 441 -10.62 -9.20 13.15
N ALA A 442 -11.63 -8.69 13.85
CA ALA A 442 -13.03 -9.09 13.72
C ALA A 442 -13.83 -8.27 12.69
N CYS A 443 -13.40 -7.03 12.39
CA CYS A 443 -14.16 -6.05 11.62
C CYS A 443 -13.25 -5.25 10.67
N ARG A 444 -12.32 -5.98 10.01
CA ARG A 444 -11.23 -5.41 9.21
C ARG A 444 -11.72 -4.55 8.06
N LEU A 445 -12.83 -4.93 7.46
CA LEU A 445 -13.45 -4.23 6.34
C LEU A 445 -14.15 -2.95 6.83
N SER A 446 -14.96 -3.05 7.90
CA SER A 446 -15.66 -1.92 8.53
C SER A 446 -14.71 -0.87 9.10
N CYS A 447 -13.51 -1.27 9.53
CA CYS A 447 -12.49 -0.35 10.05
C CYS A 447 -11.44 0.10 9.02
N ASN A 448 -11.65 -0.18 7.73
CA ASN A 448 -10.72 0.16 6.65
C ASN A 448 -9.28 -0.34 6.87
N ALA A 449 -9.12 -1.46 7.58
CA ALA A 449 -7.82 -2.02 7.97
C ALA A 449 -7.34 -3.15 7.06
N CYS A 450 -8.02 -3.32 5.93
CA CYS A 450 -7.53 -4.14 4.85
C CYS A 450 -6.76 -3.28 3.85
N GLU A 451 -5.58 -3.73 3.45
CA GLU A 451 -5.08 -3.39 2.12
C GLU A 451 -5.92 -4.17 1.11
N VAL A 452 -7.14 -3.71 0.86
CA VAL A 452 -7.89 -4.21 -0.29
C VAL A 452 -7.15 -3.68 -1.51
N PRO A 453 -6.69 -4.52 -2.45
CA PRO A 453 -6.58 -4.07 -3.83
C PRO A 453 -8.02 -3.79 -4.21
N THR A 454 -8.44 -2.53 -4.09
CA THR A 454 -9.76 -2.09 -4.50
C THR A 454 -9.81 -2.30 -6.00
N THR A 455 -10.26 -3.47 -6.40
CA THR A 455 -10.56 -3.82 -7.79
C THR A 455 -11.60 -2.82 -8.25
N PRO A 456 -11.27 -1.91 -9.18
CA PRO A 456 -12.27 -1.06 -9.79
C PRO A 456 -13.18 -1.97 -10.59
N THR A 457 -14.49 -1.91 -10.34
CA THR A 457 -15.49 -2.67 -11.08
C THR A 457 -15.26 -2.54 -12.59
N GLY A 458 -14.88 -3.65 -13.24
CA GLY A 458 -14.65 -3.73 -14.69
C GLY A 458 -13.20 -4.03 -15.11
N CYS A 459 -12.20 -3.91 -14.23
CA CYS A 459 -10.81 -4.24 -14.56
C CYS A 459 -10.55 -5.75 -14.40
N LYS A 460 -10.15 -6.43 -15.48
CA LYS A 460 -9.81 -7.85 -15.48
C LYS A 460 -8.76 -8.16 -16.54
N ASP A 461 -8.05 -9.26 -16.33
CA ASP A 461 -7.36 -9.94 -17.43
C ASP A 461 -8.36 -10.82 -18.18
N ASP A 462 -8.44 -10.63 -19.50
CA ASP A 462 -9.26 -11.44 -20.39
C ASP A 462 -8.61 -12.79 -20.73
N ASN A 463 -7.35 -13.00 -20.33
CA ASN A 463 -6.61 -14.24 -20.53
C ASN A 463 -5.86 -14.66 -19.28
N ALA A 464 -5.94 -15.95 -18.94
CA ALA A 464 -5.25 -16.52 -17.78
C ALA A 464 -3.71 -16.43 -17.86
N LEU A 465 -3.15 -16.22 -19.05
CA LEU A 465 -1.70 -16.06 -19.27
C LEU A 465 -1.23 -14.60 -19.20
N CYS A 466 -2.13 -13.64 -19.00
CA CYS A 466 -1.79 -12.23 -18.87
C CYS A 466 -0.68 -11.94 -17.83
N PRO A 467 -0.65 -12.59 -16.64
CA PRO A 467 0.42 -12.36 -15.67
C PRO A 467 1.80 -12.81 -16.18
N ALA A 468 1.84 -13.93 -16.91
CA ALA A 468 3.07 -14.46 -17.48
C ALA A 468 3.58 -13.56 -18.61
N TRP A 469 2.69 -13.16 -19.53
CA TRP A 469 3.05 -12.26 -20.62
C TRP A 469 3.48 -10.87 -20.13
N ALA A 470 2.82 -10.35 -19.10
CA ALA A 470 3.26 -9.12 -18.44
C ALA A 470 4.66 -9.28 -17.81
N SER A 471 4.92 -10.40 -17.12
CA SER A 471 6.24 -10.72 -16.57
C SER A 471 7.32 -10.89 -17.65
N ASP A 472 6.94 -11.29 -18.86
CA ASP A 472 7.85 -11.43 -20.01
C ASP A 472 8.04 -10.09 -20.77
N GLY A 473 7.44 -8.99 -20.31
CA GLY A 473 7.59 -7.65 -20.88
C GLY A 473 6.69 -7.34 -22.08
N GLU A 474 5.63 -8.13 -22.29
CA GLU A 474 4.68 -7.92 -23.39
C GLU A 474 3.84 -6.64 -23.21
N CYS A 475 3.75 -6.10 -21.98
CA CYS A 475 3.07 -4.82 -21.73
C CYS A 475 3.75 -3.66 -22.49
N GLU A 476 5.07 -3.73 -22.68
CA GLU A 476 5.86 -2.73 -23.41
C GLU A 476 6.06 -3.10 -24.88
N THR A 477 6.13 -4.40 -25.20
CA THR A 477 6.39 -4.89 -26.57
C THR A 477 5.13 -5.10 -27.40
N ASN A 478 3.98 -5.38 -26.78
CA ASN A 478 2.67 -5.51 -27.42
C ASN A 478 1.57 -4.70 -26.68
N PRO A 479 1.77 -3.39 -26.47
CA PRO A 479 0.94 -2.57 -25.59
C PRO A 479 -0.50 -2.47 -26.09
N THR A 480 -0.74 -2.49 -27.40
CA THR A 480 -2.08 -2.36 -27.98
C THR A 480 -3.03 -3.49 -27.60
N TRP A 481 -2.53 -4.71 -27.45
CA TRP A 481 -3.37 -5.85 -27.06
C TRP A 481 -3.32 -6.08 -25.55
N MET A 482 -2.12 -5.95 -24.97
CA MET A 482 -1.88 -6.21 -23.55
C MET A 482 -2.55 -5.17 -22.65
N LEU A 483 -2.54 -3.88 -23.01
CA LEU A 483 -3.17 -2.85 -22.17
C LEU A 483 -4.71 -2.89 -22.22
N ASP A 484 -5.29 -3.50 -23.26
CA ASP A 484 -6.75 -3.66 -23.42
C ASP A 484 -7.25 -5.02 -22.89
N SER A 485 -6.49 -6.10 -23.08
CA SER A 485 -6.90 -7.47 -22.74
C SER A 485 -6.26 -8.01 -21.45
N CYS A 486 -5.17 -7.40 -20.98
CA CYS A 486 -4.41 -7.80 -19.79
C CYS A 486 -4.24 -6.62 -18.83
N GLN A 487 -5.35 -5.90 -18.59
CA GLN A 487 -5.37 -4.61 -17.88
C GLN A 487 -4.86 -4.71 -16.44
N LEU A 488 -5.15 -5.83 -15.77
CA LEU A 488 -4.77 -6.07 -14.39
C LEU A 488 -3.28 -6.42 -14.32
N SER A 489 -2.82 -7.31 -15.20
CA SER A 489 -1.42 -7.74 -15.29
C SER A 489 -0.47 -6.64 -15.76
N CYS A 490 -0.91 -5.72 -16.61
CA CYS A 490 -0.11 -4.59 -17.09
C CYS A 490 -0.29 -3.30 -16.28
N GLY A 491 -1.07 -3.31 -15.20
CA GLY A 491 -1.24 -2.16 -14.31
C GLY A 491 -1.92 -0.95 -14.97
N SER A 492 -2.79 -1.15 -15.97
CA SER A 492 -3.46 -0.06 -16.70
C SER A 492 -4.79 0.39 -16.08
N CYS A 493 -5.17 -0.12 -14.91
CA CYS A 493 -6.43 0.25 -14.23
C CYS A 493 -6.36 1.68 -13.62
N ALA A 494 -7.27 2.59 -14.01
CA ALA A 494 -7.46 3.91 -13.37
C ALA A 494 -8.72 3.95 -12.48
N VAL A 495 -8.70 4.65 -11.34
CA VAL A 495 -9.91 4.93 -10.54
C VAL A 495 -10.66 6.11 -11.18
N GLU A 496 -11.59 5.80 -12.08
CA GLU A 496 -12.45 6.79 -12.71
C GLU A 496 -13.65 7.12 -11.80
N CYS A 497 -13.63 8.30 -11.17
CA CYS A 497 -14.84 8.85 -10.55
C CYS A 497 -15.79 9.38 -11.63
N LYS A 498 -17.10 9.26 -11.40
CA LYS A 498 -18.12 9.87 -12.28
C LYS A 498 -17.87 11.38 -12.42
N PRO A 499 -18.14 11.97 -13.59
CA PRO A 499 -18.10 13.43 -13.77
C PRO A 499 -18.84 14.19 -12.65
N GLY A 500 -18.21 15.23 -12.12
CA GLY A 500 -18.68 15.96 -10.93
C GLY A 500 -18.21 15.37 -9.59
N PHE A 501 -17.42 14.29 -9.61
CA PHE A 501 -16.77 13.71 -8.43
C PHE A 501 -15.28 13.53 -8.67
N LYS A 502 -14.48 13.64 -7.61
CA LYS A 502 -13.03 13.41 -7.62
C LYS A 502 -12.65 12.46 -6.49
N GLY A 503 -11.67 11.60 -6.77
CA GLY A 503 -11.07 10.75 -5.74
C GLY A 503 -10.38 11.60 -4.68
N TYR A 504 -10.90 11.56 -3.46
CA TYR A 504 -10.36 12.26 -2.29
C TYR A 504 -10.48 11.32 -1.09
N ARG A 505 -9.35 11.07 -0.39
CA ARG A 505 -9.26 10.10 0.74
C ARG A 505 -9.85 8.72 0.44
N GLY A 506 -9.62 8.22 -0.78
CA GLY A 506 -10.05 6.88 -1.21
C GLY A 506 -11.55 6.75 -1.55
N LYS A 507 -12.32 7.84 -1.55
CA LYS A 507 -13.73 7.88 -1.97
C LYS A 507 -13.92 8.86 -3.12
N CYS A 508 -14.90 8.61 -3.98
CA CYS A 508 -15.34 9.62 -4.95
C CYS A 508 -16.22 10.64 -4.22
N GLU A 509 -15.66 11.82 -3.95
CA GLU A 509 -16.39 12.91 -3.32
C GLU A 509 -16.84 13.92 -4.37
N ALA A 510 -18.01 14.53 -4.15
CA ALA A 510 -18.52 15.55 -5.04
C ALA A 510 -17.52 16.72 -5.12
N SER A 511 -17.24 17.18 -6.34
CA SER A 511 -16.22 18.18 -6.61
C SER A 511 -16.77 19.31 -7.47
N ARG A 512 -16.44 20.55 -7.10
CA ARG A 512 -16.49 21.68 -8.03
C ARG A 512 -15.29 21.62 -8.96
N THR A 513 -15.51 21.80 -10.25
CA THR A 513 -14.45 21.74 -11.26
C THR A 513 -14.26 23.11 -11.91
N TYR A 514 -13.04 23.63 -11.85
CA TYR A 514 -12.64 24.86 -12.54
C TYR A 514 -11.60 24.53 -13.62
N LYS A 515 -11.62 25.30 -14.70
CA LYS A 515 -10.62 25.24 -15.76
C LYS A 515 -9.53 26.28 -15.51
N LEU A 516 -8.32 25.83 -15.20
CA LEU A 516 -7.12 26.65 -15.08
C LEU A 516 -6.31 26.58 -16.38
N SER A 517 -6.11 27.70 -17.05
CA SER A 517 -5.21 27.83 -18.20
C SER A 517 -3.94 28.54 -17.80
N ILE A 518 -2.76 27.93 -18.00
CA ILE A 518 -1.45 28.53 -17.71
C ILE A 518 -0.54 28.52 -18.94
N ARG A 519 0.35 29.52 -19.05
CA ARG A 519 1.37 29.61 -20.10
C ARG A 519 2.77 29.37 -19.54
N LEU A 520 3.54 28.49 -20.19
CA LEU A 520 4.93 28.19 -19.82
C LEU A 520 5.91 29.04 -20.66
N LYS A 521 6.81 29.82 -20.03
CA LYS A 521 7.70 30.77 -20.74
C LYS A 521 8.87 30.12 -21.49
N SER A 522 9.39 29.00 -20.99
CA SER A 522 10.66 28.43 -21.44
C SER A 522 10.54 27.15 -22.27
N ARG A 523 9.34 26.79 -22.76
CA ARG A 523 9.13 25.53 -23.52
C ARG A 523 8.50 25.77 -24.90
N PRO A 524 9.15 25.29 -25.98
CA PRO A 524 8.56 25.31 -27.32
C PRO A 524 7.48 24.23 -27.44
N PHE A 525 6.42 24.54 -28.18
CA PHE A 525 5.36 23.57 -28.46
C PHE A 525 5.80 22.60 -29.58
N SER A 526 5.79 21.29 -29.30
CA SER A 526 6.05 20.24 -30.29
C SER A 526 4.73 19.60 -30.78
N ASP A 527 4.75 18.98 -31.96
CA ASP A 527 3.59 18.23 -32.46
C ASP A 527 3.27 16.99 -31.62
N ALA A 528 4.24 16.46 -30.85
CA ALA A 528 4.01 15.36 -29.93
C ALA A 528 3.09 15.77 -28.77
N LEU A 529 3.16 17.03 -28.31
CA LEU A 529 2.27 17.56 -27.28
C LEU A 529 0.79 17.66 -27.69
N ARG A 530 0.45 17.41 -28.97
CA ARG A 530 -0.96 17.21 -29.39
C ARG A 530 -1.48 15.81 -29.11
N LYS A 531 -0.59 14.84 -28.91
CA LYS A 531 -0.90 13.43 -28.74
C LYS A 531 -0.75 13.10 -27.26
N ASN A 532 -1.89 12.90 -26.59
CA ASN A 532 -1.97 12.61 -25.15
C ASN A 532 -1.25 11.32 -24.70
N GLN A 533 -0.88 10.44 -25.63
CA GLN A 533 -0.10 9.22 -25.38
C GLN A 533 1.40 9.37 -25.69
N SER A 534 1.85 10.53 -26.18
CA SER A 534 3.28 10.69 -26.47
C SER A 534 4.08 10.79 -25.17
N THR A 535 5.31 10.28 -25.18
CA THR A 535 6.24 10.39 -24.05
C THR A 535 6.47 11.85 -23.62
N GLU A 536 6.56 12.76 -24.59
CA GLU A 536 6.67 14.21 -24.34
C GLU A 536 5.42 14.79 -23.66
N TYR A 537 4.22 14.36 -24.05
CA TYR A 537 2.99 14.78 -23.40
C TYR A 537 2.89 14.25 -21.98
N VAL A 538 3.14 12.95 -21.78
CA VAL A 538 3.00 12.30 -20.46
C VAL A 538 3.99 12.89 -19.46
N ALA A 539 5.26 13.06 -19.86
CA ALA A 539 6.27 13.66 -19.00
C ALA A 539 5.92 15.11 -18.61
N LEU A 540 5.50 15.93 -19.59
CA LEU A 540 5.12 17.32 -19.31
C LEU A 540 3.81 17.42 -18.50
N ALA A 541 2.85 16.53 -18.75
CA ALA A 541 1.60 16.48 -18.01
C ALA A 541 1.82 16.11 -16.53
N ALA A 542 2.72 15.17 -16.25
CA ALA A 542 3.12 14.83 -14.87
C ALA A 542 3.78 16.03 -14.17
N GLU A 543 4.80 16.62 -14.80
CA GLU A 543 5.53 17.78 -14.26
C GLU A 543 4.60 18.97 -13.95
N VAL A 544 3.69 19.29 -14.87
CA VAL A 544 2.66 20.34 -14.71
C VAL A 544 1.68 19.99 -13.60
N THR A 545 1.22 18.74 -13.55
CA THR A 545 0.23 18.28 -12.56
C THR A 545 0.80 18.31 -11.16
N ASP A 546 2.03 17.87 -10.94
CA ASP A 546 2.69 17.88 -9.63
C ASP A 546 2.94 19.30 -9.16
N THR A 547 3.48 20.16 -10.02
CA THR A 547 3.76 21.56 -9.67
C THR A 547 2.49 22.31 -9.29
N VAL A 548 1.40 22.15 -10.05
CA VAL A 548 0.12 22.83 -9.75
C VAL A 548 -0.51 22.27 -8.47
N GLN A 549 -0.42 20.96 -8.23
CA GLN A 549 -0.90 20.38 -6.98
C GLN A 549 -0.14 20.91 -5.77
N ASP A 550 1.19 21.03 -5.85
CA ASP A 550 2.00 21.55 -4.76
C ASP A 550 1.67 23.01 -4.45
N LEU A 551 1.45 23.83 -5.49
CA LEU A 551 1.03 25.23 -5.32
C LEU A 551 -0.30 25.34 -4.56
N PHE A 552 -1.30 24.52 -4.89
CA PHE A 552 -2.58 24.53 -4.17
C PHE A 552 -2.47 23.91 -2.77
N ARG A 553 -1.62 22.90 -2.55
CA ARG A 553 -1.40 22.27 -1.23
C ARG A 553 -0.74 23.19 -0.20
N ILE A 554 0.02 24.20 -0.65
CA ILE A 554 0.60 25.21 0.24
C ILE A 554 -0.25 26.49 0.33
N SER A 555 -1.35 26.56 -0.41
CA SER A 555 -2.26 27.71 -0.41
C SER A 555 -3.29 27.61 0.72
N ASN A 556 -4.03 28.70 0.94
CA ASN A 556 -5.10 28.79 1.92
C ASN A 556 -6.31 27.87 1.62
N ILE A 557 -6.42 27.29 0.42
CA ILE A 557 -7.49 26.34 0.05
C ILE A 557 -7.05 24.88 0.10
N SER A 558 -5.89 24.58 0.70
CA SER A 558 -5.30 23.23 0.75
C SER A 558 -6.21 22.17 1.38
N GLU A 559 -7.03 22.53 2.37
CA GLU A 559 -7.96 21.62 3.04
C GLU A 559 -9.12 21.18 2.12
N VAL A 560 -9.51 22.05 1.18
CA VAL A 560 -10.64 21.82 0.26
C VAL A 560 -10.19 21.43 -1.15
N PHE A 561 -8.90 21.55 -1.47
CA PHE A 561 -8.33 21.14 -2.74
C PHE A 561 -8.25 19.62 -2.87
N GLN A 562 -8.87 19.06 -3.91
CA GLN A 562 -8.93 17.62 -4.17
C GLN A 562 -7.94 17.14 -5.24
N GLY A 563 -7.43 18.03 -6.09
CA GLY A 563 -6.40 17.71 -7.08
C GLY A 563 -6.53 18.49 -8.39
N ALA A 564 -5.52 18.34 -9.25
CA ALA A 564 -5.50 18.93 -10.59
C ALA A 564 -5.26 17.85 -11.66
N THR A 565 -5.73 18.07 -12.89
CA THR A 565 -5.55 17.12 -14.00
C THR A 565 -5.40 17.86 -15.33
N VAL A 566 -4.32 17.59 -16.06
CA VAL A 566 -4.05 18.21 -17.37
C VAL A 566 -5.04 17.70 -18.43
N LEU A 567 -5.71 18.63 -19.11
CA LEU A 567 -6.60 18.36 -20.25
C LEU A 567 -5.86 18.32 -21.57
N GLY A 568 -4.79 19.10 -21.70
CA GLY A 568 -3.95 19.09 -22.88
C GLY A 568 -3.09 20.32 -23.04
N PHE A 569 -2.36 20.35 -24.17
CA PHE A 569 -1.43 21.42 -24.53
C PHE A 569 -1.80 22.02 -25.88
N ARG A 570 -1.64 23.34 -26.02
CA ARG A 570 -1.84 24.06 -27.30
C ARG A 570 -0.68 25.00 -27.63
N ALA A 571 -0.56 25.30 -28.92
CA ALA A 571 0.52 26.10 -29.47
C ALA A 571 0.46 27.57 -29.00
N GLY A 572 1.64 28.13 -28.68
CA GLY A 572 1.82 29.53 -28.28
C GLY A 572 2.61 29.73 -26.98
N SER A 573 3.89 29.29 -26.92
CA SER A 573 4.64 28.98 -25.68
C SER A 573 3.80 28.08 -24.77
N VAL A 574 4.10 26.78 -24.72
CA VAL A 574 3.18 25.72 -24.26
C VAL A 574 2.09 26.21 -23.28
N ILE A 575 0.87 26.35 -23.78
CA ILE A 575 -0.30 26.71 -22.98
C ILE A 575 -0.98 25.40 -22.59
N THR A 576 -1.24 25.21 -21.31
CA THR A 576 -1.89 24.01 -20.78
C THR A 576 -3.18 24.37 -20.07
N ASP A 577 -4.21 23.58 -20.35
CA ASP A 577 -5.49 23.64 -19.66
C ASP A 577 -5.54 22.50 -18.64
N LEU A 578 -5.93 22.81 -17.40
CA LEU A 578 -6.10 21.86 -16.32
C LEU A 578 -7.52 21.94 -15.75
N LYS A 579 -8.03 20.79 -15.29
CA LYS A 579 -9.12 20.74 -14.31
C LYS A 579 -8.54 20.90 -12.92
N VAL A 580 -9.15 21.76 -12.13
CA VAL A 580 -8.86 21.96 -10.70
C VAL A 580 -10.12 21.55 -9.94
N HIS A 581 -9.97 20.60 -9.01
CA HIS A 581 -11.08 20.04 -8.24
C HIS A 581 -11.03 20.55 -6.80
N ILE A 582 -12.18 21.03 -6.31
CA ILE A 582 -12.37 21.50 -4.94
C ILE A 582 -13.60 20.82 -4.36
N LEU A 583 -13.61 20.50 -3.06
CA LEU A 583 -14.76 19.93 -2.37
C LEU A 583 -16.04 20.70 -2.69
N GLN A 584 -17.12 20.00 -3.07
CA GLN A 584 -18.39 20.63 -3.41
C GLN A 584 -18.98 21.47 -2.26
N SER A 585 -18.67 21.09 -1.02
CA SER A 585 -19.09 21.76 0.22
C SER A 585 -18.30 23.02 0.56
N ALA A 586 -17.23 23.33 -0.17
CA ALA A 586 -16.43 24.52 0.04
C ALA A 586 -17.26 25.81 -0.18
N GLU A 587 -17.02 26.82 0.67
CA GLU A 587 -17.59 28.16 0.46
C GLU A 587 -16.83 28.91 -0.64
N GLU A 588 -15.57 28.52 -0.85
CA GLU A 588 -14.65 29.03 -1.85
C GLU A 588 -15.17 28.79 -3.28
N GLY A 589 -15.21 29.87 -4.06
CA GLY A 589 -15.61 29.88 -5.46
C GLY A 589 -14.43 30.18 -6.38
N GLN A 590 -14.74 30.61 -7.61
CA GLN A 590 -13.74 30.87 -8.65
C GLN A 590 -12.71 31.95 -8.23
N GLU A 591 -13.13 32.99 -7.51
CA GLU A 591 -12.25 34.10 -7.11
C GLU A 591 -11.20 33.66 -6.08
N GLU A 592 -11.58 32.78 -5.16
CA GLU A 592 -10.69 32.21 -4.15
C GLU A 592 -9.64 31.29 -4.79
N VAL A 593 -10.01 30.50 -5.81
CA VAL A 593 -9.04 29.70 -6.59
C VAL A 593 -8.01 30.61 -7.27
N ILE A 594 -8.46 31.72 -7.85
CA ILE A 594 -7.59 32.71 -8.50
C ILE A 594 -6.62 33.32 -7.49
N ALA A 595 -7.13 33.73 -6.32
CA ALA A 595 -6.33 34.34 -5.27
C ALA A 595 -5.28 33.34 -4.72
N ALA A 596 -5.72 32.12 -4.39
CA ALA A 596 -4.87 31.05 -3.86
C ALA A 596 -3.73 30.70 -4.82
N PHE A 597 -4.04 30.54 -6.12
CA PHE A 597 -3.04 30.21 -7.13
C PHE A 597 -2.04 31.37 -7.34
N ARG A 598 -2.51 32.61 -7.34
CA ARG A 598 -1.66 33.81 -7.48
C ARG A 598 -0.68 33.93 -6.31
N GLU A 599 -1.17 33.85 -5.08
CA GLU A 599 -0.36 33.97 -3.87
C GLU A 599 0.70 32.86 -3.80
N ALA A 600 0.31 31.61 -4.08
CA ALA A 600 1.23 30.47 -4.09
C ALA A 600 2.35 30.64 -5.13
N LEU A 601 2.02 31.16 -6.32
CA LEU A 601 3.00 31.43 -7.37
C LEU A 601 3.98 32.56 -7.01
N GLU A 602 3.49 33.63 -6.37
CA GLU A 602 4.30 34.76 -5.91
C GLU A 602 5.23 34.33 -4.76
N TYR A 603 4.74 33.52 -3.82
CA TYR A 603 5.50 32.99 -2.69
C TYR A 603 6.69 32.12 -3.11
N LYS A 604 6.51 31.26 -4.12
CA LYS A 604 7.56 30.37 -4.65
C LYS A 604 8.59 31.08 -5.53
N ASN A 605 8.42 32.38 -5.84
CA ASN A 605 9.28 33.18 -6.72
C ASN A 605 9.64 32.47 -8.05
N GLY A 606 8.62 31.90 -8.71
CA GLY A 606 8.78 31.15 -9.96
C GLY A 606 9.10 29.67 -9.73
N THR A 607 8.12 28.81 -10.03
CA THR A 607 8.31 27.35 -10.11
C THR A 607 9.32 26.99 -11.19
N GLU A 608 9.96 25.80 -11.13
CA GLU A 608 10.85 25.28 -12.19
C GLU A 608 10.20 25.28 -13.61
N LEU A 609 8.86 25.22 -13.67
CA LEU A 609 8.06 25.34 -14.90
C LEU A 609 8.04 26.73 -15.56
N ASN A 610 8.61 27.78 -14.94
CA ASN A 610 8.60 29.17 -15.43
C ASN A 610 7.21 29.62 -15.92
N ILE A 611 6.19 29.44 -15.06
CA ILE A 611 4.80 29.83 -15.34
C ILE A 611 4.70 31.36 -15.47
N ASP A 612 3.98 31.85 -16.48
CA ASP A 612 3.76 33.27 -16.67
C ASP A 612 2.71 33.83 -15.71
N LEU A 613 3.18 34.56 -14.68
CA LEU A 613 2.35 35.20 -13.65
C LEU A 613 1.28 36.17 -14.20
N ASN A 614 1.45 36.66 -15.43
CA ASN A 614 0.51 37.58 -16.07
C ASN A 614 -0.41 36.92 -17.09
N LEU A 615 -0.22 35.63 -17.40
CA LEU A 615 -0.94 34.91 -18.45
C LEU A 615 -1.44 33.55 -17.94
N PHE A 616 -2.13 33.58 -16.79
CA PHE A 616 -3.02 32.51 -16.36
C PHE A 616 -4.46 33.00 -16.27
N ASP A 617 -5.41 32.09 -16.46
CA ASP A 617 -6.84 32.35 -16.37
C ASP A 617 -7.54 31.19 -15.68
N VAL A 618 -8.54 31.48 -14.85
CA VAL A 618 -9.38 30.46 -14.19
C VAL A 618 -10.81 30.76 -14.57
N THR A 619 -11.47 29.78 -15.18
CA THR A 619 -12.86 29.88 -15.64
C THR A 619 -13.66 28.68 -15.17
N ASP A 620 -14.97 28.82 -15.18
CA ASP A 620 -15.89 27.71 -15.01
C ASP A 620 -15.64 26.62 -16.08
N MET A 621 -15.68 25.35 -15.68
CA MET A 621 -15.54 24.23 -16.62
C MET A 621 -16.91 23.94 -17.23
N ASP A 622 -17.07 24.12 -18.54
CA ASP A 622 -18.31 23.71 -19.23
C ASP A 622 -18.31 22.20 -19.48
N GLU A 623 -18.89 21.42 -18.56
CA GLU A 623 -18.99 19.97 -18.72
C GLU A 623 -19.95 19.54 -19.84
N CYS A 624 -20.85 20.43 -20.27
CA CYS A 624 -21.78 20.17 -21.36
C CYS A 624 -21.17 20.41 -22.74
N ALA A 625 -20.00 21.08 -22.82
CA ALA A 625 -19.31 21.35 -24.07
C ALA A 625 -18.84 20.07 -24.80
N ALA A 626 -18.63 18.97 -24.07
CA ALA A 626 -18.23 17.71 -24.67
C ALA A 626 -18.78 16.50 -23.90
N PRO A 627 -19.23 15.42 -24.58
CA PRO A 627 -19.82 14.25 -23.93
C PRO A 627 -18.92 13.57 -22.90
N GLN A 628 -17.60 13.62 -23.09
CA GLN A 628 -16.61 13.03 -22.18
C GLN A 628 -16.40 13.84 -20.88
N HIS A 629 -17.14 14.93 -20.67
CA HIS A 629 -17.05 15.75 -19.46
C HIS A 629 -18.28 15.67 -18.57
N ASN A 630 -19.33 14.99 -19.02
CA ASN A 630 -20.56 14.76 -18.26
C ASN A 630 -21.00 13.31 -18.41
N ASP A 631 -21.94 12.90 -17.57
CA ASP A 631 -22.54 11.56 -17.57
C ASP A 631 -24.05 11.62 -17.83
N CYS A 632 -24.56 12.69 -18.44
CA CYS A 632 -25.97 12.78 -18.82
C CYS A 632 -26.39 11.60 -19.71
N SER A 633 -27.63 11.12 -19.53
CA SER A 633 -28.21 10.17 -20.49
C SER A 633 -28.25 10.77 -21.89
N ASP A 634 -28.06 9.95 -22.94
CA ASP A 634 -28.32 10.36 -24.33
C ASP A 634 -29.76 10.86 -24.57
N LYS A 635 -30.69 10.53 -23.66
CA LYS A 635 -32.10 10.98 -23.67
C LYS A 635 -32.35 12.17 -22.73
N ALA A 636 -31.30 12.75 -22.17
CA ALA A 636 -31.35 13.95 -21.34
C ALA A 636 -30.80 15.19 -22.08
N SER A 637 -31.01 16.35 -21.48
CA SER A 637 -30.37 17.62 -21.81
C SER A 637 -29.39 17.98 -20.69
N CYS A 638 -28.16 18.34 -21.05
CA CYS A 638 -27.15 18.86 -20.13
C CYS A 638 -27.32 20.37 -19.98
N THR A 639 -27.18 20.89 -18.76
CA THR A 639 -27.14 22.33 -18.47
C THR A 639 -25.95 22.62 -17.57
N ASN A 640 -25.02 23.43 -18.06
CA ASN A 640 -23.83 23.83 -17.32
C ASN A 640 -24.19 24.78 -16.17
N THR A 641 -23.53 24.63 -15.04
CA THR A 641 -23.70 25.47 -13.83
C THR A 641 -22.33 25.86 -13.28
N VAL A 642 -22.24 26.87 -12.41
CA VAL A 642 -20.92 27.27 -11.91
C VAL A 642 -20.32 26.15 -11.04
N GLY A 643 -19.16 25.65 -11.45
CA GLY A 643 -18.40 24.57 -10.84
C GLY A 643 -18.96 23.16 -11.08
N SER A 644 -20.06 23.01 -11.82
CA SER A 644 -20.73 21.69 -11.98
C SER A 644 -21.74 21.70 -13.13
N PHE A 645 -22.52 20.63 -13.30
CA PHE A 645 -23.57 20.57 -14.31
C PHE A 645 -24.78 19.79 -13.83
N THR A 646 -25.92 20.02 -14.48
CA THR A 646 -27.17 19.29 -14.21
C THR A 646 -27.67 18.62 -15.48
N CYS A 647 -28.36 17.50 -15.35
CA CYS A 647 -29.00 16.82 -16.47
C CYS A 647 -30.49 16.68 -16.21
N GLN A 648 -31.28 16.81 -17.27
CA GLN A 648 -32.74 16.67 -17.21
C GLN A 648 -33.22 15.78 -18.34
N CYS A 649 -34.03 14.76 -18.04
CA CYS A 649 -34.64 13.92 -19.08
C CYS A 649 -35.48 14.77 -20.04
N ARG A 650 -35.34 14.50 -21.35
CA ARG A 650 -36.14 15.19 -22.38
C ARG A 650 -37.61 14.78 -22.28
N ASP A 651 -38.49 15.63 -22.80
CA ASP A 651 -39.93 15.38 -22.80
C ASP A 651 -40.29 13.99 -23.35
N GLY A 652 -41.16 13.29 -22.63
CA GLY A 652 -41.61 11.93 -22.96
C GLY A 652 -40.80 10.80 -22.33
N TYR A 653 -39.74 11.12 -21.60
CA TYR A 653 -38.99 10.20 -20.75
C TYR A 653 -39.21 10.53 -19.27
N GLU A 654 -39.28 9.50 -18.44
CA GLU A 654 -39.39 9.55 -16.99
C GLU A 654 -38.02 9.31 -16.36
N ASP A 655 -37.66 10.13 -15.37
CA ASP A 655 -36.39 10.04 -14.67
C ASP A 655 -36.45 8.97 -13.58
N GLN A 656 -35.60 7.96 -13.70
CA GLN A 656 -35.43 6.89 -12.71
C GLN A 656 -34.08 6.93 -11.99
N SER A 657 -33.33 8.02 -12.13
CA SER A 657 -32.03 8.18 -11.46
C SER A 657 -32.13 8.06 -9.95
N ALA A 658 -33.12 8.70 -9.33
CA ALA A 658 -33.29 8.71 -7.88
C ALA A 658 -33.49 7.29 -7.29
N ALA A 659 -34.16 6.40 -8.04
CA ALA A 659 -34.37 5.01 -7.62
C ALA A 659 -33.07 4.18 -7.59
N ARG A 660 -31.98 4.68 -8.18
CA ARG A 660 -30.66 4.06 -8.21
C ARG A 660 -29.60 4.82 -7.41
N GLY A 661 -30.00 5.88 -6.71
CA GLY A 661 -29.06 6.76 -6.03
C GLY A 661 -28.21 7.63 -6.97
N ASP A 662 -28.63 7.81 -8.23
CA ASP A 662 -27.96 8.68 -9.20
C ASP A 662 -28.54 10.10 -9.20
N ASN A 663 -27.75 11.05 -9.70
CA ASN A 663 -28.21 12.42 -9.96
C ASN A 663 -29.29 12.44 -11.07
N PRO A 664 -30.19 13.44 -11.11
CA PRO A 664 -31.24 13.53 -12.13
C PRO A 664 -30.71 13.46 -13.58
N GLY A 665 -31.52 12.92 -14.49
CA GLY A 665 -31.23 12.88 -15.93
C GLY A 665 -30.16 11.88 -16.37
N ARG A 666 -29.78 10.93 -15.51
CA ARG A 666 -28.81 9.85 -15.81
C ARG A 666 -29.50 8.57 -16.28
N VAL A 667 -30.72 8.34 -15.80
CA VAL A 667 -31.54 7.19 -16.19
C VAL A 667 -32.90 7.67 -16.69
N CYS A 668 -32.99 7.92 -17.99
CA CYS A 668 -34.23 8.36 -18.63
C CYS A 668 -34.91 7.20 -19.35
N VAL A 669 -36.08 6.77 -18.86
CA VAL A 669 -36.83 5.63 -19.42
C VAL A 669 -38.16 6.06 -20.00
N VAL A 670 -38.76 5.24 -20.85
CA VAL A 670 -40.11 5.51 -21.35
C VAL A 670 -41.14 5.11 -20.26
N PRO A 671 -42.11 5.98 -19.89
CA PRO A 671 -43.08 5.69 -18.84
C PRO A 671 -43.83 4.37 -19.08
N ALA A 672 -43.95 3.55 -18.03
CA ALA A 672 -44.62 2.24 -18.05
C ALA A 672 -46.15 2.36 -18.11
N GLY A 673 -46.67 2.98 -19.17
CA GLY A 673 -48.10 3.15 -19.42
C GLY A 673 -48.51 3.07 -20.88
N LYS A 674 -47.58 3.28 -21.83
CA LYS A 674 -47.89 3.21 -23.27
C LYS A 674 -47.89 1.78 -23.83
N SER A 675 -47.21 0.84 -23.18
CA SER A 675 -47.09 -0.53 -23.69
C SER A 675 -48.40 -1.34 -23.55
N LYS A 676 -49.14 -1.19 -22.44
CA LYS A 676 -50.41 -1.92 -22.23
C LYS A 676 -51.51 -1.47 -23.20
N ALA A 677 -51.60 -0.16 -23.49
CA ALA A 677 -52.58 0.37 -24.44
C ALA A 677 -52.31 -0.09 -25.89
N VAL A 678 -51.04 -0.18 -26.28
CA VAL A 678 -50.63 -0.70 -27.60
C VAL A 678 -50.96 -2.18 -27.73
N TRP A 679 -50.66 -3.00 -26.71
CA TRP A 679 -50.99 -4.42 -26.73
C TRP A 679 -52.51 -4.69 -26.69
N ILE A 680 -53.29 -3.87 -25.98
CA ILE A 680 -54.77 -3.93 -25.99
C ILE A 680 -55.30 -3.56 -27.38
N ALA A 681 -54.78 -2.50 -28.02
CA ALA A 681 -55.20 -2.09 -29.36
C ALA A 681 -54.86 -3.16 -30.42
N VAL A 682 -53.68 -3.78 -30.34
CA VAL A 682 -53.28 -4.90 -31.20
C VAL A 682 -54.19 -6.11 -30.98
N ALA A 683 -54.47 -6.47 -29.71
CA ALA A 683 -55.38 -7.57 -29.40
C ALA A 683 -56.81 -7.33 -29.91
N CYS A 684 -57.36 -6.12 -29.70
CA CYS A 684 -58.66 -5.73 -30.24
C CYS A 684 -58.67 -5.72 -31.78
N GLY A 685 -57.60 -5.27 -32.42
CA GLY A 685 -57.45 -5.28 -33.88
C GLY A 685 -57.42 -6.70 -34.47
N VAL A 686 -56.69 -7.62 -33.84
CA VAL A 686 -56.66 -9.04 -34.22
C VAL A 686 -58.04 -9.69 -34.03
N LEU A 687 -58.72 -9.39 -32.91
CA LEU A 687 -60.05 -9.93 -32.62
C LEU A 687 -61.10 -9.43 -33.62
N LEU A 688 -61.05 -8.15 -33.99
CA LEU A 688 -61.87 -7.56 -35.07
C LEU A 688 -61.56 -8.20 -36.43
N ALA A 689 -60.28 -8.43 -36.75
CA ALA A 689 -59.90 -9.12 -37.99
C ALA A 689 -60.42 -10.56 -38.02
N CYS A 690 -60.33 -11.30 -36.91
CA CYS A 690 -60.90 -12.64 -36.78
C CYS A 690 -62.44 -12.64 -36.93
N ILE A 691 -63.14 -11.65 -36.36
CA ILE A 691 -64.59 -11.50 -36.53
C ILE A 691 -64.93 -11.17 -37.99
N VAL A 692 -64.20 -10.25 -38.64
CA VAL A 692 -64.42 -9.91 -40.05
C VAL A 692 -64.17 -11.12 -40.95
N VAL A 693 -63.08 -11.87 -40.71
CA VAL A 693 -62.80 -13.13 -41.43
C VAL A 693 -63.89 -14.15 -41.16
N GLY A 694 -64.35 -14.30 -39.91
CA GLY A 694 -65.46 -15.16 -39.53
C GLY A 694 -66.77 -14.78 -40.23
N VAL A 695 -67.09 -13.49 -40.32
CA VAL A 695 -68.27 -12.96 -41.02
C VAL A 695 -68.14 -13.13 -42.53
N VAL A 696 -66.94 -12.97 -43.10
CA VAL A 696 -66.68 -13.22 -44.53
C VAL A 696 -66.82 -14.70 -44.85
N ILE A 697 -66.28 -15.59 -44.00
CA ILE A 697 -66.45 -17.04 -44.12
C ILE A 697 -67.93 -17.41 -43.95
N TYR A 698 -68.62 -16.84 -42.97
CA TYR A 698 -70.05 -17.06 -42.75
C TYR A 698 -70.89 -16.59 -43.94
N LYS A 699 -70.62 -15.40 -44.49
CA LYS A 699 -71.28 -14.88 -45.70
C LYS A 699 -70.93 -15.68 -46.95
N ARG A 700 -69.69 -16.18 -47.09
CA ARG A 700 -69.30 -17.11 -48.17
C ARG A 700 -70.02 -18.45 -48.04
N ARG A 701 -70.19 -18.95 -46.81
CA ARG A 701 -70.93 -20.19 -46.54
C ARG A 701 -72.42 -20.00 -46.79
N GLN A 702 -72.99 -18.86 -46.41
CA GLN A 702 -74.35 -18.45 -46.76
C GLN A 702 -74.54 -18.32 -48.29
N ARG A 703 -73.58 -17.72 -49.01
CA ARG A 703 -73.63 -17.69 -50.49
C ARG A 703 -73.52 -19.08 -51.11
N LYS A 704 -72.64 -19.95 -50.60
CA LYS A 704 -72.57 -21.35 -51.06
C LYS A 704 -73.86 -22.11 -50.76
N ASN A 705 -74.44 -21.93 -49.57
CA ASN A 705 -75.72 -22.54 -49.21
C ASN A 705 -76.86 -21.99 -50.08
N ALA A 706 -76.87 -20.69 -50.39
CA ALA A 706 -77.84 -20.06 -51.28
C ALA A 706 -77.65 -20.45 -52.75
N GLU A 707 -76.41 -20.64 -53.21
CA GLU A 707 -76.09 -21.22 -54.53
C GLU A 707 -76.52 -22.69 -54.60
N GLN A 708 -76.35 -23.44 -53.52
CA GLN A 708 -76.77 -24.84 -53.43
C GLN A 708 -78.31 -24.96 -53.36
N GLU A 709 -79.00 -24.06 -52.65
CA GLU A 709 -80.46 -23.93 -52.68
C GLU A 709 -80.97 -23.44 -54.05
N ALA A 710 -80.26 -22.54 -54.73
CA ALA A 710 -80.61 -22.09 -56.08
C ALA A 710 -80.38 -23.18 -57.15
N ILE A 711 -79.41 -24.07 -56.98
CA ILE A 711 -79.24 -25.26 -57.82
C ILE A 711 -80.35 -26.27 -57.56
N ILE A 712 -80.73 -26.48 -56.28
CA ILE A 712 -81.86 -27.36 -55.91
C ILE A 712 -83.20 -26.77 -56.40
N GLN A 713 -83.34 -25.45 -56.52
CA GLN A 713 -84.54 -24.78 -57.01
C GLN A 713 -84.57 -24.64 -58.55
N GLY A 714 -83.40 -24.51 -59.21
CA GLY A 714 -83.27 -24.54 -60.67
C GLY A 714 -83.54 -25.94 -61.27
N ASP A 715 -83.16 -27.02 -60.58
CA ASP A 715 -83.53 -28.39 -60.97
C ASP A 715 -85.01 -28.73 -60.66
N ARG A 716 -85.71 -27.88 -59.89
CA ARG A 716 -87.13 -28.03 -59.56
C ARG A 716 -88.06 -27.25 -60.50
N GLU A 717 -87.53 -26.27 -61.24
CA GLU A 717 -88.24 -25.54 -62.30
C GLU A 717 -88.03 -26.14 -63.71
N ALA A 718 -87.18 -27.17 -63.84
CA ALA A 718 -86.99 -27.96 -65.07
C ALA A 718 -87.92 -29.21 -65.18
N ILE A 719 -88.84 -29.39 -64.23
CA ILE A 719 -89.85 -30.46 -64.23
C ILE A 719 -91.20 -29.76 -63.98
N ILE A 720 -92.12 -29.83 -64.94
CA ILE A 720 -93.47 -29.20 -65.00
C ILE A 720 -93.53 -27.92 -65.86
N GLN A 721 -93.35 -28.07 -67.17
CA GLN A 721 -94.35 -27.71 -68.20
C GLN A 721 -93.69 -27.63 -69.59
N GLU A 722 -93.89 -28.65 -70.41
CA GLU A 722 -94.42 -28.50 -71.78
C GLU A 722 -95.01 -29.84 -72.24
N PRO A 723 -96.26 -29.87 -72.74
CA PRO A 723 -96.77 -31.01 -73.49
C PRO A 723 -96.83 -30.75 -75.01
N PHE A 724 -96.23 -31.69 -75.74
CA PHE A 724 -96.72 -32.38 -76.95
C PHE A 724 -97.12 -31.57 -78.22
N GLU A 725 -96.29 -31.70 -79.27
CA GLU A 725 -96.55 -32.15 -80.67
C GLU A 725 -95.76 -31.32 -81.70
N ASP A 726 -94.71 -31.85 -82.33
CA ASP A 726 -94.62 -32.79 -83.47
C ASP A 726 -94.25 -32.07 -84.79
N ALA A 727 -93.07 -32.39 -85.35
CA ALA A 727 -92.93 -33.08 -86.64
C ALA A 727 -91.57 -32.82 -87.34
N HIS A 728 -90.84 -33.92 -87.51
CA HIS A 728 -90.03 -34.34 -88.66
C HIS A 728 -88.77 -33.56 -89.18
N SER A 729 -87.67 -34.31 -89.09
CA SER A 729 -86.74 -34.73 -90.17
C SER A 729 -85.28 -34.19 -90.16
N SER A 730 -84.39 -35.18 -90.13
CA SER A 730 -82.92 -35.29 -90.20
C SER A 730 -82.20 -34.55 -91.35
N PRO A 731 -80.86 -34.67 -91.51
CA PRO A 731 -79.73 -34.78 -90.56
C PRO A 731 -78.49 -33.92 -90.93
N ALA A 732 -77.46 -33.98 -90.06
CA ALA A 732 -76.05 -34.25 -90.39
C ALA A 732 -74.96 -33.15 -90.16
N ARG A 733 -73.96 -33.59 -89.35
CA ARG A 733 -72.49 -33.55 -89.55
C ARG A 733 -71.61 -32.37 -89.08
N SER A 734 -70.55 -32.81 -88.36
CA SER A 734 -69.14 -32.36 -88.31
C SER A 734 -68.71 -31.08 -87.55
N THR A 735 -68.04 -31.31 -86.41
CA THR A 735 -66.67 -30.85 -85.98
C THR A 735 -65.82 -30.03 -86.97
N PRO A 736 -64.71 -29.33 -86.57
CA PRO A 736 -64.19 -28.94 -85.23
C PRO A 736 -63.36 -27.60 -85.15
N ILE A 737 -62.61 -27.39 -84.04
CA ILE A 737 -61.16 -26.99 -83.97
C ILE A 737 -60.73 -25.50 -83.70
N GLN A 738 -59.61 -25.40 -82.94
CA GLN A 738 -58.55 -24.36 -82.76
C GLN A 738 -58.77 -23.20 -81.75
N LEU A 739 -57.94 -23.05 -80.69
CA LEU A 739 -56.50 -22.71 -80.54
C LEU A 739 -56.25 -21.19 -80.47
N GLY A 740 -55.46 -20.73 -79.50
CA GLY A 740 -54.99 -19.34 -79.46
C GLY A 740 -54.28 -18.97 -78.17
N ARG A 741 -52.95 -19.03 -78.24
CA ARG A 741 -51.94 -18.75 -77.20
C ARG A 741 -51.46 -17.29 -77.31
N MET A 742 -50.80 -16.80 -76.25
CA MET A 742 -49.72 -15.78 -76.15
C MET A 742 -50.07 -14.82 -75.01
N SER A 743 -49.17 -14.42 -74.12
CA SER A 743 -47.75 -14.65 -73.86
C SER A 743 -47.47 -13.94 -72.54
#